data_AF-A0A670Y3H0-F1
#
_entry.id   AF-A0A670Y3H0-F1
#
_cell.length_a   1.000
_cell.length_b   1.000
_cell.length_c   1.000
_cell.angle_alpha   90.00
_cell.angle_beta   90.00
_cell.angle_gamma   90.00
#
_symmetry.space_group_name_H-M   'P 1'
#
loop_
_entity.id
_entity.type
_entity.pdbx_description
1 polymer ?
#
loop_
_entity_poly.entity_id
_entity_poly.type
_entity_poly.pdbx_seq_one_letter_code
_entity_poly.pdbx_strand_id
1 'polypeptide(L)'
;EHYYGQLGIVPQEEWESFLATLREPLPATLRITGYKSHANEILRCLKEKYFKELENLVVDGQKIEMPQPLSWYPEELAWHTNLNRKILRKSPQLEKFHHFLVSETECGNISRQEAVSMIPPLLLNIQPHHKILDMCAAPGSKTAQLIEMLHADMSIPFPEGFVIANDVDNKRCYLLVHQAKRLNSPCIMVINHDASSIPNIQLNKNGKKEILFYDRILCDVPCSGDGTLRKNIDIWKKWSTHNSLQLHGLQLRIATRGAEQLAEGGRMVYSTCSLNPIENEAVISSLLEKSEGALELADVSSELPGLKRLPGITKWKVMTKDGNWFEDWKEVPPSRHTQIRPTMFPLKDEQKLKALHLERCFRILPHHQNTGGFFIAVLIKKSPMPWNKRQPKPPPPPPPPPPPERTESTTKHLILGLHIYSTQTWLVYPYTQQKLFNNARTMVSYGHFCFSCRPPPSKKMKLFGYKEDPFVFLPEDDPLFPPIQNFYALDPSFPKMNLLTRTQEGKKRQVYMVSKEIRDVLLNNSEKLKVINTGIKVWCRNNDGDGCAFRLAQEGIYTLHPFISARTIKAGIEDIKILLTEENPFLSRFSNESRSQLNGMAMGSIVLKYEPDQSKQDTHQCSVLLCGWLGKTSLRAFVPKNERLHYLRMMGLEVFKAKRKEENLEGQLEPEFSIALPHPIQYEF
;
A
#
# COMPACT_ATOMS: atom_id res chain seq x y z
N GLU A 1 18.56 -14.47 24.77
CA GLU A 1 18.08 -15.03 26.05
C GLU A 1 18.35 -14.08 27.22
N HIS A 2 19.62 -13.86 27.63
CA HIS A 2 19.97 -12.97 28.76
C HIS A 2 19.27 -11.60 28.76
N TYR A 3 19.29 -10.86 27.63
CA TYR A 3 18.64 -9.56 27.50
C TYR A 3 17.15 -9.58 27.89
N TYR A 4 16.41 -10.53 27.32
CA TYR A 4 14.96 -10.64 27.53
C TYR A 4 14.61 -11.21 28.91
N GLY A 5 15.44 -12.11 29.45
CA GLY A 5 15.28 -12.61 30.82
C GLY A 5 15.46 -11.51 31.87
N GLN A 6 16.40 -10.58 31.67
CA GLN A 6 16.60 -9.43 32.57
C GLN A 6 15.49 -8.38 32.45
N LEU A 7 14.87 -8.22 31.27
CA LEU A 7 13.76 -7.28 31.07
C LEU A 7 12.43 -7.76 31.65
N GLY A 8 12.28 -9.06 31.92
CA GLY A 8 11.05 -9.62 32.51
C GLY A 8 9.79 -9.43 31.64
N ILE A 9 9.95 -9.31 30.32
CA ILE A 9 8.83 -9.11 29.37
C ILE A 9 7.97 -10.36 29.24
N VAL A 10 8.61 -11.53 29.32
CA VAL A 10 7.95 -12.83 29.26
C VAL A 10 7.84 -13.33 30.71
N PRO A 11 6.65 -13.76 31.16
CA PRO A 11 6.50 -14.37 32.48
C PRO A 11 7.47 -15.55 32.67
N GLN A 12 8.03 -15.70 33.87
CA GLN A 12 9.11 -16.66 34.13
C GLN A 12 8.65 -18.11 33.90
N GLU A 13 7.40 -18.40 34.23
CA GLU A 13 6.72 -19.68 34.03
C GLU A 13 6.51 -20.02 32.54
N GLU A 14 6.48 -19.02 31.65
CA GLU A 14 6.29 -19.21 30.21
C GLU A 14 7.61 -19.20 29.42
N TRP A 15 8.73 -18.90 30.08
CA TRP A 15 10.02 -18.64 29.43
C TRP A 15 10.50 -19.81 28.55
N GLU A 16 10.44 -21.03 29.06
CA GLU A 16 10.83 -22.24 28.31
C GLU A 16 9.96 -22.45 27.06
N SER A 17 8.64 -22.22 27.19
CA SER A 17 7.70 -22.32 26.07
C SER A 17 7.96 -21.26 25.00
N PHE A 18 8.25 -20.03 25.42
CA PHE A 18 8.66 -18.94 24.54
C PHE A 18 9.93 -19.29 23.76
N LEU A 19 10.98 -19.77 24.43
CA LEU A 19 12.23 -20.16 23.77
C LEU A 19 12.06 -21.36 22.84
N ALA A 20 11.28 -22.37 23.24
CA ALA A 20 10.96 -23.52 22.39
C ALA A 20 10.27 -23.05 21.09
N THR A 21 9.26 -22.19 21.22
CA THR A 21 8.52 -21.66 20.05
C THR A 21 9.41 -20.83 19.14
N LEU A 22 10.33 -20.04 19.70
CA LEU A 22 11.27 -19.24 18.89
C LEU A 22 12.23 -20.09 18.05
N ARG A 23 12.49 -21.34 18.46
CA ARG A 23 13.33 -22.29 17.73
C ARG A 23 12.57 -23.02 16.62
N GLU A 24 11.24 -22.90 16.60
CA GLU A 24 10.38 -23.50 15.57
C GLU A 24 10.04 -22.52 14.44
N PRO A 25 9.94 -23.00 13.19
CA PRO A 25 9.56 -22.16 12.07
C PRO A 25 8.13 -21.63 12.23
N LEU A 26 7.88 -20.42 11.71
CA LEU A 26 6.55 -19.81 11.73
C LEU A 26 5.58 -20.59 10.81
N PRO A 27 4.33 -20.86 11.24
CA PRO A 27 3.30 -21.42 10.36
C PRO A 27 3.02 -20.51 9.16
N ALA A 28 2.66 -21.12 8.03
CA ALA A 28 2.21 -20.37 6.87
C ALA A 28 0.81 -19.81 7.14
N THR A 29 0.55 -18.60 6.68
CA THR A 29 -0.71 -17.89 6.91
C THR A 29 -1.25 -17.37 5.59
N LEU A 30 -2.56 -17.51 5.41
CA LEU A 30 -3.31 -17.09 4.24
C LEU A 30 -4.49 -16.23 4.67
N ARG A 31 -4.79 -15.22 3.87
CA ARG A 31 -5.89 -14.27 4.08
C ARG A 31 -6.69 -14.17 2.80
N ILE A 32 -7.98 -14.42 2.87
CA ILE A 32 -8.93 -14.22 1.78
C ILE A 32 -9.23 -12.72 1.73
N THR A 33 -9.21 -12.16 0.53
CA THR A 33 -9.42 -10.74 0.28
C THR A 33 -10.92 -10.47 0.28
N GLY A 34 -11.42 -9.73 1.28
CA GLY A 34 -12.86 -9.50 1.49
C GLY A 34 -13.51 -8.51 0.51
N TYR A 35 -12.72 -7.87 -0.34
CA TYR A 35 -13.15 -6.83 -1.30
C TYR A 35 -14.11 -7.32 -2.41
N LYS A 36 -14.21 -8.63 -2.65
CA LYS A 36 -15.02 -9.15 -3.77
C LYS A 36 -16.16 -9.99 -3.21
N SER A 37 -17.31 -9.94 -3.88
CA SER A 37 -18.42 -10.89 -3.68
C SER A 37 -17.95 -12.36 -3.75
N HIS A 38 -16.81 -12.59 -4.39
CA HIS A 38 -16.16 -13.89 -4.52
C HIS A 38 -15.53 -14.42 -3.22
N ALA A 39 -15.32 -13.59 -2.19
CA ALA A 39 -14.63 -14.00 -0.97
C ALA A 39 -15.32 -15.18 -0.28
N ASN A 40 -16.65 -15.13 -0.17
CA ASN A 40 -17.47 -16.19 0.41
C ASN A 40 -17.37 -17.49 -0.40
N GLU A 41 -17.36 -17.39 -1.73
CA GLU A 41 -17.25 -18.56 -2.60
C GLU A 41 -15.84 -19.17 -2.56
N ILE A 42 -14.79 -18.35 -2.45
CA ILE A 42 -13.42 -18.83 -2.24
C ILE A 42 -13.31 -19.54 -0.89
N LEU A 43 -13.90 -18.97 0.16
CA LEU A 43 -13.93 -19.59 1.49
C LEU A 43 -14.70 -20.93 1.46
N ARG A 44 -15.85 -20.96 0.78
CA ARG A 44 -16.63 -22.18 0.57
C ARG A 44 -15.82 -23.24 -0.17
N CYS A 45 -15.17 -22.87 -1.28
CA CYS A 45 -14.31 -23.76 -2.05
C CYS A 45 -13.13 -24.30 -1.21
N LEU A 46 -12.50 -23.45 -0.39
CA LEU A 46 -11.45 -23.87 0.53
C LEU A 46 -11.96 -24.92 1.53
N LYS A 47 -13.09 -24.67 2.19
CA LYS A 47 -13.66 -25.55 3.22
C LYS A 47 -14.22 -26.84 2.65
N GLU A 48 -15.08 -26.74 1.65
CA GLU A 48 -15.87 -27.87 1.15
C GLU A 48 -15.08 -28.82 0.26
N LYS A 49 -14.03 -28.32 -0.40
CA LYS A 49 -13.24 -29.09 -1.35
C LYS A 49 -11.84 -29.35 -0.83
N TYR A 50 -11.01 -28.31 -0.76
CA TYR A 50 -9.59 -28.50 -0.50
C TYR A 50 -9.32 -28.98 0.93
N PHE A 51 -10.03 -28.47 1.95
CA PHE A 51 -9.80 -28.93 3.33
C PHE A 51 -10.33 -30.34 3.57
N LYS A 52 -11.45 -30.73 2.96
CA LYS A 52 -11.95 -32.12 3.01
C LYS A 52 -11.01 -33.09 2.29
N GLU A 53 -10.43 -32.70 1.15
CA GLU A 53 -9.42 -33.54 0.45
C GLU A 53 -8.12 -33.70 1.25
N LEU A 54 -7.82 -32.76 2.15
CA LEU A 54 -6.68 -32.86 3.08
C LEU A 54 -7.01 -33.69 4.32
N GLU A 55 -8.29 -33.96 4.57
CA GLU A 55 -8.74 -34.73 5.72
C GLU A 55 -8.19 -36.16 5.63
N ASN A 56 -7.41 -36.55 6.64
CA ASN A 56 -6.74 -37.86 6.73
C ASN A 56 -5.63 -38.11 5.68
N LEU A 57 -5.17 -37.10 4.94
CA LEU A 57 -4.02 -37.25 4.05
C LEU A 57 -2.75 -37.51 4.87
N VAL A 58 -2.07 -38.61 4.56
CA VAL A 58 -0.76 -38.97 5.14
C VAL A 58 0.31 -38.79 4.06
N VAL A 59 1.32 -37.98 4.35
CA VAL A 59 2.48 -37.76 3.47
C VAL A 59 3.74 -38.10 4.26
N ASP A 60 4.58 -38.98 3.71
CA ASP A 60 5.82 -39.46 4.37
C ASP A 60 5.60 -40.03 5.78
N GLY A 61 4.47 -40.71 6.00
CA GLY A 61 4.11 -41.30 7.30
C GLY A 61 3.63 -40.29 8.37
N GLN A 62 3.52 -39.00 8.02
CA GLN A 62 2.97 -37.96 8.89
C GLN A 62 1.57 -37.55 8.42
N LYS A 63 0.61 -37.52 9.36
CA LYS A 63 -0.72 -36.97 9.12
C LYS A 63 -0.60 -35.46 8.92
N ILE A 64 -1.15 -34.96 7.82
CA ILE A 64 -1.19 -33.53 7.55
C ILE A 64 -2.16 -32.86 8.52
N GLU A 65 -1.68 -31.81 9.19
CA GLU A 65 -2.53 -30.97 10.03
C GLU A 65 -3.41 -30.05 9.17
N MET A 66 -4.70 -30.04 9.46
CA MET A 66 -5.65 -29.22 8.71
C MET A 66 -5.41 -27.74 8.98
N PRO A 67 -5.53 -26.88 7.95
CA PRO A 67 -5.57 -25.44 8.16
C PRO A 67 -6.63 -25.04 9.18
N GLN A 68 -6.27 -24.15 10.10
CA GLN A 68 -7.15 -23.69 11.16
C GLN A 68 -7.45 -22.19 10.97
N PRO A 69 -8.67 -21.73 11.26
CA PRO A 69 -9.00 -20.32 11.19
C PRO A 69 -8.29 -19.56 12.31
N LEU A 70 -7.85 -18.33 12.03
CA LEU A 70 -7.38 -17.42 13.07
C LEU A 70 -8.61 -16.92 13.84
N SER A 71 -8.79 -17.40 15.07
CA SER A 71 -9.99 -17.17 15.89
C SER A 71 -10.38 -15.70 16.08
N TRP A 72 -9.42 -14.80 15.99
CA TRP A 72 -9.59 -13.35 16.16
C TRP A 72 -9.76 -12.58 14.85
N TYR A 73 -9.58 -13.23 13.70
CA TYR A 73 -9.77 -12.58 12.41
C TYR A 73 -11.26 -12.66 12.02
N PRO A 74 -11.90 -11.53 11.65
CA PRO A 74 -13.34 -11.51 11.33
C PRO A 74 -13.74 -12.48 10.20
N GLU A 75 -14.95 -13.02 10.30
CA GLU A 75 -15.60 -13.81 9.23
C GLU A 75 -14.79 -15.05 8.77
N GLU A 76 -13.86 -15.53 9.59
CA GLU A 76 -12.95 -16.63 9.26
C GLU A 76 -12.20 -16.42 7.92
N LEU A 77 -11.90 -15.18 7.56
CA LEU A 77 -11.22 -14.87 6.31
C LEU A 77 -9.69 -15.08 6.38
N ALA A 78 -9.14 -15.45 7.53
CA ALA A 78 -7.71 -15.73 7.68
C ALA A 78 -7.45 -17.07 8.38
N TRP A 79 -6.45 -17.80 7.87
CA TRP A 79 -6.15 -19.17 8.28
C TRP A 79 -4.64 -19.35 8.43
N HIS A 80 -4.26 -20.25 9.33
CA HIS A 80 -2.88 -20.72 9.47
C HIS A 80 -2.78 -22.20 9.14
N THR A 81 -1.62 -22.60 8.59
CA THR A 81 -1.36 -23.98 8.19
C THR A 81 0.12 -24.31 8.37
N ASN A 82 0.38 -25.53 8.83
CA ASN A 82 1.73 -26.08 8.96
C ASN A 82 2.25 -26.71 7.65
N LEU A 83 1.47 -26.60 6.57
CA LEU A 83 1.85 -27.06 5.23
C LEU A 83 3.03 -26.25 4.67
N ASN A 84 4.24 -26.80 4.80
CA ASN A 84 5.43 -26.21 4.19
C ASN A 84 5.39 -26.38 2.65
N ARG A 85 6.00 -25.44 1.91
CA ARG A 85 6.16 -25.48 0.44
C ARG A 85 6.76 -26.78 -0.07
N LYS A 86 7.66 -27.42 0.70
CA LYS A 86 8.27 -28.70 0.33
C LYS A 86 7.22 -29.83 0.34
N ILE A 87 6.35 -29.86 1.34
CA ILE A 87 5.29 -30.86 1.50
C ILE A 87 4.23 -30.65 0.43
N LEU A 88 3.88 -29.39 0.15
CA LEU A 88 2.90 -29.02 -0.88
C LEU A 88 3.22 -29.54 -2.30
N ARG A 89 4.46 -29.91 -2.59
CA ARG A 89 4.89 -30.39 -3.91
C ARG A 89 5.02 -31.91 -4.02
N LYS A 90 4.80 -32.65 -2.93
CA LYS A 90 5.09 -34.09 -2.85
C LYS A 90 3.92 -34.99 -3.26
N SER A 91 2.68 -34.56 -3.06
CA SER A 91 1.50 -35.35 -3.47
C SER A 91 0.69 -34.64 -4.57
N PRO A 92 0.03 -35.39 -5.47
CA PRO A 92 -0.84 -34.81 -6.50
C PRO A 92 -1.97 -33.94 -5.92
N GLN A 93 -2.57 -34.35 -4.80
CA GLN A 93 -3.62 -33.58 -4.10
C GLN A 93 -3.09 -32.24 -3.59
N LEU A 94 -1.89 -32.25 -2.99
CA LEU A 94 -1.25 -31.03 -2.51
C LEU A 94 -0.77 -30.14 -3.66
N GLU A 95 -0.38 -30.71 -4.81
CA GLU A 95 -0.04 -29.96 -6.02
C GLU A 95 -1.26 -29.18 -6.53
N LYS A 96 -2.46 -29.80 -6.57
CA LYS A 96 -3.71 -29.11 -6.91
C LYS A 96 -4.00 -27.94 -5.96
N PHE A 97 -3.92 -28.17 -4.65
CA PHE A 97 -4.12 -27.12 -3.65
C PHE A 97 -3.07 -26.01 -3.74
N HIS A 98 -1.80 -26.36 -4.01
CA HIS A 98 -0.74 -25.39 -4.22
C HIS A 98 -1.02 -24.51 -5.44
N HIS A 99 -1.42 -25.10 -6.56
CA HIS A 99 -1.80 -24.37 -7.77
C HIS A 99 -2.98 -23.44 -7.53
N PHE A 100 -3.99 -23.90 -6.79
CA PHE A 100 -5.10 -23.05 -6.34
C PHE A 100 -4.58 -21.82 -5.60
N LEU A 101 -3.81 -22.02 -4.52
CA LEU A 101 -3.27 -20.91 -3.71
C LEU A 101 -2.43 -19.93 -4.54
N VAL A 102 -1.59 -20.44 -5.46
CA VAL A 102 -0.77 -19.58 -6.33
C VAL A 102 -1.65 -18.77 -7.28
N SER A 103 -2.60 -19.41 -7.96
CA SER A 103 -3.50 -18.73 -8.91
C SER A 103 -4.34 -17.64 -8.24
N GLU A 104 -4.93 -17.92 -7.08
CA GLU A 104 -5.73 -16.96 -6.32
C GLU A 104 -4.88 -15.84 -5.72
N THR A 105 -3.62 -16.12 -5.38
CA THR A 105 -2.66 -15.09 -4.94
C THR A 105 -2.29 -14.14 -6.08
N GLU A 106 -2.11 -14.66 -7.28
CA GLU A 106 -1.79 -13.86 -8.47
C GLU A 106 -2.98 -12.98 -8.89
N CYS A 107 -4.23 -13.46 -8.70
CA CYS A 107 -5.45 -12.69 -8.95
C CYS A 107 -5.79 -11.65 -7.87
N GLY A 108 -5.07 -11.68 -6.73
CA GLY A 108 -5.34 -10.81 -5.59
C GLY A 108 -6.56 -11.18 -4.78
N ASN A 109 -7.03 -12.43 -4.87
CA ASN A 109 -8.15 -12.90 -4.04
C ASN A 109 -7.67 -13.57 -2.75
N ILE A 110 -6.44 -14.09 -2.74
CA ILE A 110 -5.76 -14.58 -1.54
C ILE A 110 -4.47 -13.78 -1.35
N SER A 111 -4.14 -13.44 -0.11
CA SER A 111 -2.88 -12.82 0.28
C SER A 111 -2.14 -13.71 1.26
N ARG A 112 -0.83 -13.85 1.07
CA ARG A 112 0.06 -14.45 2.06
C ARG A 112 0.61 -13.36 2.94
N GLN A 113 0.13 -13.32 4.17
CA GLN A 113 0.47 -12.29 5.14
C GLN A 113 0.59 -12.95 6.50
N GLU A 114 1.60 -12.56 7.26
CA GLU A 114 1.83 -13.06 8.61
C GLU A 114 0.68 -12.66 9.54
N ALA A 115 0.23 -13.58 10.39
CA ALA A 115 -0.86 -13.39 11.35
C ALA A 115 -0.76 -12.05 12.10
N VAL A 116 0.35 -11.80 12.79
CA VAL A 116 0.50 -10.55 13.57
C VAL A 116 0.53 -9.29 12.72
N SER A 117 0.91 -9.39 11.45
CA SER A 117 0.87 -8.25 10.51
C SER A 117 -0.55 -7.89 10.08
N MET A 118 -1.56 -8.73 10.35
CA MET A 118 -2.97 -8.45 10.03
C MET A 118 -3.67 -7.62 11.10
N ILE A 119 -3.11 -7.55 12.32
CA ILE A 119 -3.73 -6.93 13.49
C ILE A 119 -3.81 -5.40 13.36
N PRO A 120 -2.75 -4.66 12.97
CA PRO A 120 -2.80 -3.19 12.97
C PRO A 120 -3.89 -2.58 12.07
N PRO A 121 -4.11 -3.08 10.83
CA PRO A 121 -5.21 -2.59 9.99
C PRO A 121 -6.60 -2.81 10.61
N LEU A 122 -6.83 -3.95 11.26
CA LEU A 122 -8.13 -4.25 11.89
C LEU A 122 -8.45 -3.26 13.01
N LEU A 123 -7.44 -2.86 13.78
CA LEU A 123 -7.58 -1.92 14.89
C LEU A 123 -7.72 -0.46 14.43
N LEU A 124 -7.53 -0.15 13.15
CA LEU A 124 -7.82 1.19 12.65
C LEU A 124 -9.32 1.46 12.55
N ASN A 125 -10.18 0.44 12.53
CA ASN A 125 -11.63 0.60 12.34
C ASN A 125 -11.95 1.54 11.15
N ILE A 126 -11.58 1.08 9.97
CA ILE A 126 -11.67 1.83 8.71
C ILE A 126 -13.11 1.87 8.23
N GLN A 127 -13.50 2.98 7.60
CA GLN A 127 -14.81 3.23 7.05
C GLN A 127 -14.64 3.78 5.64
N PRO A 128 -15.62 3.62 4.73
CA PRO A 128 -15.48 3.98 3.32
C PRO A 128 -15.15 5.45 3.03
N HIS A 129 -15.43 6.37 3.96
CA HIS A 129 -15.15 7.81 3.81
C HIS A 129 -13.80 8.25 4.40
N HIS A 130 -13.06 7.35 5.09
CA HIS A 130 -11.83 7.74 5.78
C HIS A 130 -10.67 8.01 4.82
N LYS A 131 -9.93 9.08 5.14
CA LYS A 131 -8.63 9.41 4.54
C LYS A 131 -7.54 8.72 5.35
N ILE A 132 -6.80 7.84 4.70
CA ILE A 132 -5.89 6.91 5.37
C ILE A 132 -4.45 7.18 4.92
N LEU A 133 -3.51 7.26 5.86
CA LEU A 133 -2.07 7.32 5.58
C LEU A 133 -1.38 6.07 6.13
N ASP A 134 -0.68 5.36 5.26
CA ASP A 134 0.27 4.31 5.65
C ASP A 134 1.69 4.87 5.54
N MET A 135 2.34 5.13 6.69
CA MET A 135 3.59 5.89 6.74
C MET A 135 4.80 5.11 6.21
N CYS A 136 4.79 3.78 6.35
CA CYS A 136 5.89 2.87 6.02
C CYS A 136 5.33 1.59 5.37
N ALA A 137 4.77 1.78 4.18
CA ALA A 137 3.83 0.86 3.55
C ALA A 137 4.46 -0.40 2.95
N ALA A 138 5.70 -0.35 2.45
CA ALA A 138 6.22 -1.49 1.68
C ALA A 138 6.56 -2.68 2.60
N PRO A 139 6.27 -3.94 2.20
CA PRO A 139 5.97 -4.39 0.84
C PRO A 139 4.50 -4.26 0.39
N GLY A 140 3.60 -3.74 1.24
CA GLY A 140 2.23 -3.40 0.87
C GLY A 140 1.13 -4.36 1.32
N SER A 141 1.44 -5.34 2.17
CA SER A 141 0.42 -6.28 2.68
C SER A 141 -0.60 -5.60 3.58
N LYS A 142 -0.14 -4.68 4.45
CA LYS A 142 -1.03 -3.89 5.31
C LYS A 142 -1.82 -2.89 4.48
N THR A 143 -1.17 -2.16 3.57
CA THR A 143 -1.84 -1.26 2.63
C THR A 143 -2.94 -1.96 1.83
N ALA A 144 -2.69 -3.18 1.33
CA ALA A 144 -3.69 -3.97 0.64
C ALA A 144 -4.92 -4.22 1.54
N GLN A 145 -4.69 -4.63 2.79
CA GLN A 145 -5.75 -4.81 3.78
C GLN A 145 -6.51 -3.50 4.07
N LEU A 146 -5.84 -2.34 4.13
CA LEU A 146 -6.50 -1.04 4.31
C LEU A 146 -7.45 -0.73 3.15
N ILE A 147 -7.04 -1.01 1.91
CA ILE A 147 -7.85 -0.79 0.70
C ILE A 147 -9.06 -1.72 0.70
N GLU A 148 -8.87 -2.98 1.09
CA GLU A 148 -9.97 -3.93 1.20
C GLU A 148 -11.01 -3.47 2.22
N MET A 149 -10.58 -2.99 3.38
CA MET A 149 -11.47 -2.46 4.42
C MET A 149 -12.18 -1.17 3.98
N LEU A 150 -11.52 -0.33 3.17
CA LEU A 150 -12.13 0.87 2.60
C LEU A 150 -13.30 0.54 1.66
N HIS A 151 -13.22 -0.59 0.97
CA HIS A 151 -14.22 -1.09 0.03
C HIS A 151 -15.10 -2.20 0.60
N ALA A 152 -15.14 -2.37 1.93
CA ALA A 152 -15.90 -3.46 2.55
C ALA A 152 -17.42 -3.35 2.27
N ASP A 153 -17.94 -2.14 2.09
CA ASP A 153 -19.33 -1.91 1.71
C ASP A 153 -19.51 -2.00 0.19
N MET A 154 -19.91 -3.18 -0.27
CA MET A 154 -20.16 -3.46 -1.69
C MET A 154 -21.35 -2.69 -2.28
N SER A 155 -22.18 -2.04 -1.46
CA SER A 155 -23.26 -1.18 -1.94
C SER A 155 -22.75 0.17 -2.45
N ILE A 156 -21.53 0.56 -2.06
CA ILE A 156 -20.87 1.80 -2.44
C ILE A 156 -19.89 1.49 -3.58
N PRO A 157 -20.20 1.85 -4.85
CA PRO A 157 -19.31 1.56 -5.97
C PRO A 157 -18.01 2.38 -5.92
N PHE A 158 -18.06 3.55 -5.28
CA PHE A 158 -16.95 4.48 -5.14
C PHE A 158 -16.86 5.03 -3.72
N PRO A 159 -15.96 4.50 -2.88
CA PRO A 159 -15.72 5.09 -1.57
C PRO A 159 -15.15 6.50 -1.73
N GLU A 160 -15.64 7.43 -0.91
CA GLU A 160 -15.13 8.81 -0.82
C GLU A 160 -13.71 8.84 -0.22
N GLY A 161 -13.39 7.89 0.65
CA GLY A 161 -12.09 7.78 1.30
C GLY A 161 -11.01 7.29 0.34
N PHE A 162 -9.77 7.36 0.81
CA PHE A 162 -8.60 6.94 0.04
C PHE A 162 -7.43 6.53 0.93
N VAL A 163 -6.47 5.81 0.34
CA VAL A 163 -5.23 5.38 0.98
C VAL A 163 -4.03 6.05 0.30
N ILE A 164 -3.26 6.83 1.06
CA ILE A 164 -1.93 7.28 0.68
C ILE A 164 -0.92 6.34 1.33
N ALA A 165 -0.15 5.64 0.49
CA ALA A 165 0.84 4.67 0.92
C ALA A 165 2.25 5.21 0.68
N ASN A 166 3.02 5.41 1.74
CA ASN A 166 4.36 6.00 1.69
C ASN A 166 5.44 4.96 2.00
N ASP A 167 6.54 4.97 1.25
CA ASP A 167 7.77 4.31 1.65
C ASP A 167 8.98 5.16 1.24
N VAL A 168 10.06 5.13 2.04
CA VAL A 168 11.27 5.90 1.77
C VAL A 168 12.11 5.27 0.64
N ASP A 169 12.05 3.96 0.47
CA ASP A 169 12.80 3.23 -0.54
C ASP A 169 12.00 3.15 -1.86
N ASN A 170 12.54 3.81 -2.88
CA ASN A 170 11.92 3.85 -4.21
C ASN A 170 11.77 2.46 -4.85
N LYS A 171 12.71 1.53 -4.64
CA LYS A 171 12.61 0.16 -5.17
C LYS A 171 11.47 -0.60 -4.50
N ARG A 172 11.34 -0.44 -3.18
CA ARG A 172 10.26 -1.07 -2.40
C ARG A 172 8.89 -0.50 -2.73
N CYS A 173 8.81 0.78 -3.13
CA CYS A 173 7.58 1.36 -3.66
C CYS A 173 7.03 0.59 -4.88
N TYR A 174 7.87 0.10 -5.81
CA TYR A 174 7.38 -0.68 -6.95
C TYR A 174 6.81 -2.05 -6.53
N LEU A 175 7.36 -2.67 -5.48
CA LEU A 175 6.79 -3.89 -4.92
C LEU A 175 5.39 -3.62 -4.34
N LEU A 176 5.26 -2.52 -3.57
CA LEU A 176 3.99 -2.03 -3.07
C LEU A 176 2.99 -1.77 -4.20
N VAL A 177 3.41 -1.11 -5.29
CA VAL A 177 2.58 -0.87 -6.48
C VAL A 177 2.09 -2.18 -7.10
N HIS A 178 2.98 -3.16 -7.23
CA HIS A 178 2.62 -4.47 -7.78
C HIS A 178 1.60 -5.21 -6.92
N GLN A 179 1.72 -5.13 -5.59
CA GLN A 179 0.75 -5.71 -4.66
C GLN A 179 -0.59 -4.98 -4.73
N ALA A 180 -0.58 -3.64 -4.67
CA ALA A 180 -1.78 -2.82 -4.71
C ALA A 180 -2.56 -2.93 -6.02
N LYS A 181 -1.86 -3.08 -7.17
CA LYS A 181 -2.50 -3.23 -8.48
C LYS A 181 -3.46 -4.41 -8.56
N ARG A 182 -3.26 -5.46 -7.75
CA ARG A 182 -4.15 -6.64 -7.74
C ARG A 182 -5.54 -6.37 -7.15
N LEU A 183 -5.67 -5.27 -6.40
CA LEU A 183 -6.94 -4.87 -5.79
C LEU A 183 -7.79 -3.99 -6.72
N ASN A 184 -7.22 -3.46 -7.81
CA ASN A 184 -7.95 -2.65 -8.80
C ASN A 184 -8.76 -1.49 -8.18
N SER A 185 -8.21 -0.82 -7.16
CA SER A 185 -8.89 0.29 -6.47
C SER A 185 -8.45 1.67 -7.01
N PRO A 186 -9.38 2.55 -7.40
CA PRO A 186 -9.07 3.92 -7.83
C PRO A 186 -8.68 4.85 -6.66
N CYS A 187 -8.82 4.39 -5.42
CA CYS A 187 -8.67 5.19 -4.20
C CYS A 187 -7.29 5.01 -3.54
N ILE A 188 -6.24 4.67 -4.31
CA ILE A 188 -4.88 4.53 -3.81
C ILE A 188 -3.91 5.49 -4.51
N MET A 189 -3.01 6.08 -3.72
CA MET A 189 -1.84 6.79 -4.20
C MET A 189 -0.58 6.31 -3.46
N VAL A 190 0.44 5.90 -4.21
CA VAL A 190 1.75 5.51 -3.69
C VAL A 190 2.71 6.67 -3.83
N ILE A 191 3.30 7.11 -2.71
CA ILE A 191 4.25 8.22 -2.64
C ILE A 191 5.60 7.74 -2.09
N ASN A 192 6.66 8.50 -2.36
CA ASN A 192 8.01 8.18 -1.91
C ASN A 192 8.64 9.35 -1.16
N HIS A 193 8.54 9.33 0.18
CA HIS A 193 9.09 10.34 1.09
C HIS A 193 9.65 9.71 2.36
N ASP A 194 10.50 10.47 3.05
CA ASP A 194 10.86 10.16 4.44
C ASP A 194 9.62 10.32 5.32
N ALA A 195 9.22 9.24 6.00
CA ALA A 195 8.05 9.20 6.88
C ALA A 195 8.10 10.24 8.00
N SER A 196 9.30 10.58 8.49
CA SER A 196 9.48 11.59 9.54
C SER A 196 9.25 13.03 9.05
N SER A 197 9.19 13.23 7.73
CA SER A 197 9.11 14.55 7.09
C SER A 197 8.08 14.59 5.95
N ILE A 198 7.07 13.71 5.95
CA ILE A 198 5.99 13.70 4.94
C ILE A 198 5.37 15.09 4.85
N PRO A 199 5.22 15.71 3.66
CA PRO A 199 4.73 17.09 3.55
C PRO A 199 3.25 17.22 3.93
N ASN A 200 2.86 18.42 4.42
CA ASN A 200 1.45 18.75 4.58
C ASN A 200 0.78 18.86 3.21
N ILE A 201 -0.20 17.99 2.96
CA ILE A 201 -1.01 18.01 1.74
C ILE A 201 -2.04 19.14 1.84
N GLN A 202 -2.25 19.85 0.74
CA GLN A 202 -3.24 20.92 0.62
C GLN A 202 -4.44 20.46 -0.20
N LEU A 203 -5.65 20.82 0.22
CA LEU A 203 -6.86 20.70 -0.57
C LEU A 203 -7.44 22.08 -0.86
N ASN A 204 -8.09 22.21 -2.01
CA ASN A 204 -8.90 23.38 -2.30
C ASN A 204 -10.34 23.09 -1.89
N LYS A 205 -10.81 23.74 -0.83
CA LYS A 205 -12.19 23.68 -0.37
C LYS A 205 -12.81 25.07 -0.54
N ASN A 206 -13.77 25.20 -1.44
CA ASN A 206 -14.49 26.45 -1.73
C ASN A 206 -13.55 27.65 -2.04
N GLY A 207 -12.48 27.42 -2.80
CA GLY A 207 -11.51 28.46 -3.17
C GLY A 207 -10.42 28.74 -2.13
N LYS A 208 -10.48 28.10 -0.95
CA LYS A 208 -9.46 28.22 0.10
C LYS A 208 -8.57 27.00 0.14
N LYS A 209 -7.26 27.23 0.24
CA LYS A 209 -6.26 26.16 0.45
C LYS A 209 -6.22 25.78 1.93
N GLU A 210 -6.73 24.61 2.26
CA GLU A 210 -6.71 24.03 3.60
C GLU A 210 -5.72 22.86 3.67
N ILE A 211 -5.21 22.57 4.87
CA ILE A 211 -4.35 21.40 5.08
C ILE A 211 -5.24 20.16 5.22
N LEU A 212 -4.91 19.10 4.50
CA LEU A 212 -5.50 17.79 4.67
C LEU A 212 -4.96 17.14 5.95
N PHE A 213 -5.87 16.74 6.83
CA PHE A 213 -5.59 15.81 7.92
C PHE A 213 -6.21 14.45 7.59
N TYR A 214 -5.58 13.38 8.09
CA TYR A 214 -6.03 12.00 7.88
C TYR A 214 -6.89 11.53 9.04
N ASP A 215 -7.94 10.79 8.74
CA ASP A 215 -8.82 10.21 9.76
C ASP A 215 -8.18 8.98 10.40
N ARG A 216 -7.33 8.27 9.64
CA ARG A 216 -6.65 7.04 10.05
C ARG A 216 -5.18 7.06 9.63
N ILE A 217 -4.29 6.70 10.55
CA ILE A 217 -2.85 6.62 10.25
C ILE A 217 -2.28 5.30 10.75
N LEU A 218 -1.61 4.57 9.86
CA LEU A 218 -0.82 3.40 10.20
C LEU A 218 0.66 3.76 10.27
N CYS A 219 1.24 3.58 11.46
CA CYS A 219 2.65 3.76 11.76
C CYS A 219 3.30 2.40 12.04
N ASP A 220 3.43 1.56 11.01
CA ASP A 220 4.21 0.32 11.08
C ASP A 220 5.70 0.63 10.86
N VAL A 221 6.35 1.08 11.93
CA VAL A 221 7.67 1.73 11.81
C VAL A 221 8.81 0.73 11.64
N PRO A 222 9.92 1.11 10.98
CA PRO A 222 11.12 0.27 10.91
C PRO A 222 11.62 -0.10 12.32
N CYS A 223 11.85 -1.40 12.54
CA CYS A 223 12.20 -2.01 13.83
C CYS A 223 13.48 -2.84 13.74
N SER A 224 14.07 -3.18 14.89
CA SER A 224 15.19 -4.13 14.99
C SER A 224 14.81 -5.55 14.55
N GLY A 225 13.53 -5.89 14.59
CA GLY A 225 12.97 -7.12 14.03
C GLY A 225 13.10 -8.36 14.89
N ASP A 226 13.44 -8.22 16.18
CA ASP A 226 13.55 -9.35 17.11
C ASP A 226 12.23 -10.09 17.41
N GLY A 227 11.07 -9.52 17.06
CA GLY A 227 9.81 -10.27 17.01
C GLY A 227 9.72 -11.25 15.82
N THR A 228 10.62 -11.13 14.83
CA THR A 228 10.57 -11.91 13.58
C THR A 228 11.59 -13.04 13.52
N LEU A 229 12.20 -13.41 14.65
CA LEU A 229 13.24 -14.46 14.76
C LEU A 229 12.85 -15.81 14.11
N ARG A 230 11.56 -16.17 14.17
CA ARG A 230 11.01 -17.41 13.58
C ARG A 230 10.90 -17.37 12.04
N LYS A 231 10.84 -16.17 11.48
CA LYS A 231 10.66 -15.90 10.05
C LYS A 231 11.98 -15.58 9.36
N ASN A 232 12.82 -14.78 10.03
CA ASN A 232 14.11 -14.35 9.52
C ASN A 232 15.23 -14.81 10.46
N ILE A 233 15.74 -16.01 10.20
CA ILE A 233 16.75 -16.67 11.03
C ILE A 233 18.05 -15.85 11.12
N ASP A 234 18.37 -15.04 10.11
CA ASP A 234 19.55 -14.17 10.12
C ASP A 234 19.56 -13.15 11.27
N ILE A 235 18.38 -12.78 11.78
CA ILE A 235 18.26 -11.81 12.87
C ILE A 235 18.92 -12.34 14.13
N TRP A 236 18.91 -13.66 14.38
CA TRP A 236 19.62 -14.28 15.51
C TRP A 236 21.10 -13.89 15.56
N LYS A 237 21.74 -13.72 14.40
CA LYS A 237 23.17 -13.41 14.29
C LYS A 237 23.47 -11.91 14.24
N LYS A 238 22.52 -11.13 13.71
CA LYS A 238 22.72 -9.70 13.39
C LYS A 238 22.13 -8.77 14.44
N TRP A 239 21.20 -9.25 15.26
CA TRP A 239 20.52 -8.43 16.23
C TRP A 239 21.46 -8.03 17.38
N SER A 240 21.40 -6.77 17.78
CA SER A 240 22.09 -6.24 18.95
C SER A 240 21.28 -5.12 19.58
N THR A 241 21.49 -4.84 20.86
CA THR A 241 20.84 -3.73 21.58
C THR A 241 21.09 -2.39 20.91
N HIS A 242 22.26 -2.21 20.29
CA HIS A 242 22.59 -1.00 19.52
C HIS A 242 21.61 -0.70 18.39
N ASN A 243 21.07 -1.73 17.73
CA ASN A 243 20.12 -1.56 16.64
C ASN A 243 18.86 -0.84 17.13
N SER A 244 18.34 -1.25 18.29
CA SER A 244 17.16 -0.62 18.91
C SER A 244 17.40 0.83 19.34
N LEU A 245 18.58 1.11 19.90
CA LEU A 245 18.97 2.46 20.34
C LEU A 245 19.04 3.44 19.16
N GLN A 246 19.59 3.00 18.02
CA GLN A 246 19.68 3.83 16.81
C GLN A 246 18.31 4.14 16.20
N LEU A 247 17.36 3.19 16.27
CA LEU A 247 16.04 3.32 15.66
C LEU A 247 15.06 4.14 16.49
N HIS A 248 15.16 4.13 17.82
CA HIS A 248 14.25 4.86 18.73
C HIS A 248 14.01 6.31 18.30
N GLY A 249 15.10 7.05 18.01
CA GLY A 249 14.99 8.45 17.59
C GLY A 249 14.27 8.64 16.26
N LEU A 250 14.39 7.70 15.33
CA LEU A 250 13.65 7.71 14.05
C LEU A 250 12.18 7.37 14.27
N GLN A 251 11.90 6.30 15.01
CA GLN A 251 10.55 5.84 15.34
C GLN A 251 9.73 6.94 16.03
N LEU A 252 10.32 7.63 17.01
CA LEU A 252 9.68 8.76 17.68
C LEU A 252 9.39 9.92 16.73
N ARG A 253 10.28 10.23 15.78
CA ARG A 253 10.02 11.28 14.77
C ARG A 253 8.91 10.88 13.81
N ILE A 254 8.86 9.62 13.36
CA ILE A 254 7.78 9.13 12.50
C ILE A 254 6.45 9.19 13.24
N ALA A 255 6.39 8.69 14.48
CA ALA A 255 5.17 8.70 15.28
C ALA A 255 4.70 10.14 15.60
N THR A 256 5.65 11.05 15.89
CA THR A 256 5.37 12.48 16.05
C THR A 256 4.76 13.06 14.77
N ARG A 257 5.36 12.78 13.61
CA ARG A 257 4.86 13.26 12.33
C ARG A 257 3.49 12.68 11.99
N GLY A 258 3.24 11.42 12.31
CA GLY A 258 1.92 10.79 12.21
C GLY A 258 0.88 11.55 13.04
N ALA A 259 1.15 11.80 14.32
CA ALA A 259 0.24 12.56 15.19
C ALA A 259 -0.02 14.00 14.70
N GLU A 260 0.95 14.63 14.06
CA GLU A 260 0.78 15.94 13.41
C GLU A 260 -0.19 15.89 12.22
N GLN A 261 -0.12 14.83 11.40
CA GLN A 261 -0.97 14.61 10.22
C GLN A 261 -2.37 14.09 10.57
N LEU A 262 -2.58 13.58 11.78
CA LEU A 262 -3.85 13.03 12.23
C LEU A 262 -4.90 14.12 12.47
N ALA A 263 -6.13 13.89 12.03
CA ALA A 263 -7.27 14.75 12.34
C ALA A 263 -7.65 14.64 13.83
N GLU A 264 -8.30 15.67 14.37
CA GLU A 264 -8.93 15.56 15.68
C GLU A 264 -10.06 14.53 15.64
N GLY A 265 -10.15 13.67 16.66
CA GLY A 265 -10.98 12.47 16.67
C GLY A 265 -10.42 11.31 15.82
N GLY A 266 -9.34 11.52 15.06
CA GLY A 266 -8.70 10.50 14.26
C GLY A 266 -8.04 9.41 15.11
N ARG A 267 -7.84 8.24 14.50
CA ARG A 267 -7.19 7.07 15.13
C ARG A 267 -5.86 6.75 14.44
N MET A 268 -4.78 6.66 15.21
CA MET A 268 -3.46 6.23 14.74
C MET A 268 -3.11 4.89 15.38
N VAL A 269 -2.61 3.93 14.59
CA VAL A 269 -2.05 2.69 15.11
C VAL A 269 -0.54 2.73 14.92
N TYR A 270 0.19 2.69 16.04
CA TYR A 270 1.62 2.47 16.05
C TYR A 270 1.89 0.98 16.22
N SER A 271 2.74 0.41 15.38
CA SER A 271 3.14 -0.99 15.51
C SER A 271 4.59 -1.22 15.19
N THR A 272 5.16 -2.25 15.84
CA THR A 272 6.49 -2.75 15.54
C THR A 272 6.51 -4.28 15.52
N CYS A 273 7.44 -4.79 14.73
CA CYS A 273 7.84 -6.18 14.71
C CYS A 273 8.89 -6.52 15.80
N SER A 274 8.89 -5.77 16.91
CA SER A 274 9.88 -5.86 17.97
C SER A 274 9.24 -6.11 19.34
N LEU A 275 9.94 -6.85 20.19
CA LEU A 275 9.57 -7.01 21.60
C LEU A 275 10.33 -6.03 22.50
N ASN A 276 11.19 -5.18 21.96
CA ASN A 276 12.04 -4.30 22.75
C ASN A 276 11.28 -3.05 23.27
N PRO A 277 11.24 -2.79 24.59
CA PRO A 277 10.53 -1.62 25.14
C PRO A 277 11.08 -0.28 24.66
N ILE A 278 12.35 -0.22 24.27
CA ILE A 278 12.98 1.00 23.72
C ILE A 278 12.32 1.42 22.40
N GLU A 279 11.86 0.46 21.61
CA GLU A 279 11.19 0.68 20.33
C GLU A 279 9.66 0.79 20.48
N ASN A 280 9.15 0.47 21.67
CA ASN A 280 7.73 0.27 21.94
C ASN A 280 7.25 1.29 22.98
N GLU A 281 7.14 0.90 24.25
CA GLU A 281 6.60 1.75 25.32
C GLU A 281 7.40 3.02 25.52
N ALA A 282 8.72 3.03 25.31
CA ALA A 282 9.52 4.25 25.41
C ALA A 282 9.14 5.28 24.33
N VAL A 283 8.85 4.82 23.10
CA VAL A 283 8.39 5.69 22.00
C VAL A 283 7.00 6.24 22.31
N ILE A 284 6.08 5.38 22.74
CA ILE A 284 4.70 5.76 23.07
C ILE A 284 4.66 6.70 24.27
N SER A 285 5.36 6.38 25.35
CA SER A 285 5.48 7.20 26.56
C SER A 285 5.99 8.61 26.21
N SER A 286 7.07 8.69 25.42
CA SER A 286 7.64 9.96 24.99
C SER A 286 6.69 10.77 24.10
N LEU A 287 5.95 10.11 23.21
CA LEU A 287 4.97 10.77 22.35
C LEU A 287 3.78 11.32 23.15
N LEU A 288 3.25 10.53 24.10
CA LEU A 288 2.13 10.92 24.95
C LEU A 288 2.52 12.04 25.91
N GLU A 289 3.69 11.95 26.56
CA GLU A 289 4.19 13.02 27.43
C GLU A 289 4.29 14.34 26.67
N LYS A 290 4.91 14.32 25.49
CA LYS A 290 5.03 15.51 24.64
C LYS A 290 3.67 16.08 24.21
N SER A 291 2.64 15.23 24.14
CA SER A 291 1.32 15.63 23.65
C SER A 291 0.50 16.43 24.66
N GLU A 292 0.90 16.45 25.94
CA GLU A 292 0.20 17.19 27.01
C GLU A 292 -1.31 16.87 27.06
N GLY A 293 -1.69 15.61 26.82
CA GLY A 293 -3.09 15.15 26.81
C GLY A 293 -3.84 15.36 25.48
N ALA A 294 -3.20 15.93 24.45
CA ALA A 294 -3.78 16.03 23.11
C ALA A 294 -3.89 14.67 22.40
N LEU A 295 -3.12 13.67 22.84
CA LEU A 295 -3.12 12.30 22.34
C LEU A 295 -3.29 11.33 23.50
N GLU A 296 -4.14 10.32 23.35
CA GLU A 296 -4.39 9.29 24.37
C GLU A 296 -4.33 7.89 23.77
N LEU A 297 -4.07 6.89 24.63
CA LEU A 297 -4.22 5.48 24.25
C LEU A 297 -5.69 5.06 24.31
N ALA A 298 -6.18 4.50 23.21
CA ALA A 298 -7.50 3.90 23.13
C ALA A 298 -7.51 2.55 23.84
N ASP A 299 -8.58 2.27 24.59
CA ASP A 299 -8.86 0.92 25.07
C ASP A 299 -9.45 0.09 23.93
N VAL A 300 -8.73 -0.97 23.53
CA VAL A 300 -9.12 -1.91 22.48
C VAL A 300 -9.23 -3.34 23.00
N SER A 301 -9.40 -3.52 24.31
CA SER A 301 -9.50 -4.81 24.97
C SER A 301 -10.70 -5.66 24.50
N SER A 302 -11.78 -5.02 24.05
CA SER A 302 -12.96 -5.66 23.45
C SER A 302 -12.85 -5.91 21.94
N GLU A 303 -11.88 -5.28 21.26
CA GLU A 303 -11.66 -5.47 19.82
C GLU A 303 -10.84 -6.76 19.59
N LEU A 304 -11.13 -7.51 18.52
CA LEU A 304 -10.49 -8.79 18.17
C LEU A 304 -10.63 -9.88 19.24
N PRO A 305 -11.87 -10.35 19.52
CA PRO A 305 -12.10 -11.41 20.49
C PRO A 305 -11.32 -12.68 20.10
N GLY A 306 -10.68 -13.33 21.07
CA GLY A 306 -9.84 -14.51 20.83
C GLY A 306 -8.36 -14.22 20.54
N LEU A 307 -7.96 -12.94 20.42
CA LEU A 307 -6.54 -12.56 20.34
C LEU A 307 -5.93 -12.58 21.75
N LYS A 308 -4.92 -13.43 21.96
CA LYS A 308 -4.13 -13.45 23.19
C LYS A 308 -3.09 -12.35 23.13
N ARG A 309 -3.06 -11.53 24.18
CA ARG A 309 -2.21 -10.35 24.27
C ARG A 309 -1.76 -10.13 25.71
N LEU A 310 -0.55 -9.61 25.88
CA LEU A 310 -0.05 -9.10 27.16
C LEU A 310 -0.10 -7.57 27.17
N PRO A 311 -0.44 -6.94 28.31
CA PRO A 311 -0.43 -5.50 28.43
C PRO A 311 0.99 -4.92 28.25
N GLY A 312 1.05 -3.65 27.88
CA GLY A 312 2.30 -2.88 27.86
C GLY A 312 2.91 -2.76 29.25
N ILE A 313 4.23 -2.60 29.30
CA ILE A 313 4.97 -2.50 30.57
C ILE A 313 5.26 -1.05 30.92
N THR A 314 5.36 -0.74 32.21
CA THR A 314 5.65 0.61 32.72
C THR A 314 7.08 0.78 33.24
N LYS A 315 7.83 -0.33 33.37
CA LYS A 315 9.19 -0.35 33.90
C LYS A 315 10.09 -1.17 32.97
N TRP A 316 11.24 -0.62 32.61
CA TRP A 316 12.28 -1.30 31.82
C TRP A 316 13.63 -0.65 32.07
N LYS A 317 14.70 -1.33 31.63
CA LYS A 317 16.08 -0.86 31.72
C LYS A 317 16.69 -0.76 30.32
N VAL A 318 17.72 0.05 30.18
CA VAL A 318 18.42 0.25 28.90
C VAL A 318 19.76 -0.48 28.93
N MET A 319 19.99 -1.41 28.01
CA MET A 319 21.26 -2.11 27.87
C MET A 319 22.07 -1.57 26.69
N THR A 320 23.36 -1.40 26.89
CA THR A 320 24.30 -1.08 25.81
C THR A 320 24.79 -2.32 25.08
N LYS A 321 25.50 -2.13 23.96
CA LYS A 321 26.11 -3.23 23.22
C LYS A 321 27.12 -4.04 24.06
N ASP A 322 27.79 -3.37 24.99
CA ASP A 322 28.87 -3.95 25.80
C ASP A 322 28.36 -4.72 27.02
N GLY A 323 27.05 -4.77 27.26
CA GLY A 323 26.47 -5.48 28.40
C GLY A 323 26.03 -4.60 29.57
N ASN A 324 26.38 -3.31 29.57
CA ASN A 324 26.07 -2.44 30.71
C ASN A 324 24.60 -2.02 30.69
N TRP A 325 23.94 -2.19 31.83
CA TRP A 325 22.56 -1.80 32.10
C TRP A 325 22.49 -0.46 32.80
N PHE A 326 21.51 0.35 32.42
CA PHE A 326 21.17 1.61 33.05
C PHE A 326 19.69 1.60 33.41
N GLU A 327 19.37 1.95 34.65
CA GLU A 327 17.99 2.12 35.10
C GLU A 327 17.51 3.56 34.89
N ASP A 328 18.47 4.49 34.89
CA ASP A 328 18.19 5.91 34.76
C ASP A 328 19.11 6.64 33.78
N TRP A 329 18.57 7.69 33.17
CA TRP A 329 19.35 8.60 32.34
C TRP A 329 20.55 9.21 33.08
N LYS A 330 20.41 9.53 34.37
CA LYS A 330 21.50 10.16 35.16
C LYS A 330 22.71 9.25 35.34
N GLU A 331 22.53 7.93 35.23
CA GLU A 331 23.60 6.93 35.34
C GLU A 331 24.39 6.81 34.03
N VAL A 332 23.86 7.33 32.92
CA VAL A 332 24.48 7.21 31.60
C VAL A 332 25.70 8.14 31.50
N PRO A 333 26.90 7.60 31.21
CA PRO A 333 28.10 8.42 31.04
C PRO A 333 27.94 9.45 29.91
N PRO A 334 28.50 10.67 30.04
CA PRO A 334 28.40 11.72 29.02
C PRO A 334 28.86 11.28 27.61
N SER A 335 29.84 10.37 27.53
CA SER A 335 30.34 9.81 26.27
C SER A 335 29.28 9.04 25.46
N ARG A 336 28.18 8.61 26.11
CA ARG A 336 27.10 7.83 25.49
C ARG A 336 25.81 8.64 25.27
N HIS A 337 25.80 9.93 25.60
CA HIS A 337 24.60 10.78 25.48
C HIS A 337 24.13 11.01 24.03
N THR A 338 24.97 10.72 23.04
CA THR A 338 24.59 10.75 21.62
C THR A 338 23.78 9.52 21.21
N GLN A 339 24.00 8.39 21.87
CA GLN A 339 23.40 7.09 21.54
C GLN A 339 22.19 6.80 22.42
N ILE A 340 22.29 7.04 23.72
CA ILE A 340 21.21 6.87 24.69
C ILE A 340 20.59 8.25 24.92
N ARG A 341 19.27 8.31 25.02
CA ARG A 341 18.52 9.55 25.22
C ARG A 341 17.61 9.43 26.44
N PRO A 342 17.23 10.54 27.10
CA PRO A 342 16.27 10.52 28.20
C PRO A 342 14.94 9.84 27.83
N THR A 343 14.48 10.01 26.59
CA THR A 343 13.23 9.44 26.05
C THR A 343 13.22 7.90 25.97
N MET A 344 14.36 7.25 26.21
CA MET A 344 14.46 5.78 26.23
C MET A 344 14.12 5.18 27.59
N PHE A 345 14.00 5.99 28.64
CA PHE A 345 13.73 5.53 30.00
C PHE A 345 12.26 5.77 30.39
N PRO A 346 11.72 5.00 31.36
CA PRO A 346 10.40 5.25 31.92
C PRO A 346 10.29 6.63 32.59
N LEU A 347 9.07 7.19 32.62
CA LEU A 347 8.81 8.38 33.44
C LEU A 347 8.93 8.05 34.92
N LYS A 348 9.60 8.93 35.68
CA LYS A 348 9.76 8.79 37.13
C LYS A 348 8.55 9.27 37.93
N ASP A 349 7.79 10.21 37.36
CA ASP A 349 6.60 10.73 37.99
C ASP A 349 5.48 9.68 37.89
N GLU A 350 5.18 9.00 39.00
CA GLU A 350 4.19 7.93 39.04
C GLU A 350 2.79 8.39 38.65
N GLN A 351 2.42 9.64 38.96
CA GLN A 351 1.11 10.17 38.62
C GLN A 351 1.00 10.37 37.10
N LYS A 352 2.02 10.97 36.49
CA LYS A 352 2.08 11.11 35.03
C LYS A 352 2.14 9.76 34.33
N LEU A 353 2.94 8.82 34.85
CA LEU A 353 3.09 7.48 34.28
C LEU A 353 1.76 6.72 34.29
N LYS A 354 1.01 6.76 35.40
CA LYS A 354 -0.33 6.16 35.49
C LYS A 354 -1.32 6.83 34.52
N ALA A 355 -1.23 8.14 34.35
CA ALA A 355 -2.09 8.89 33.42
C ALA A 355 -1.82 8.55 31.94
N LEU A 356 -0.66 7.98 31.60
CA LEU A 356 -0.38 7.54 30.22
C LEU A 356 -1.18 6.29 29.82
N HIS A 357 -1.63 5.48 30.78
CA HIS A 357 -2.33 4.22 30.54
C HIS A 357 -1.56 3.25 29.63
N LEU A 358 -0.26 3.06 29.86
CA LEU A 358 0.61 2.20 29.02
C LEU A 358 0.13 0.74 28.97
N GLU A 359 -0.65 0.28 29.96
CA GLU A 359 -1.32 -1.02 29.97
C GLU A 359 -2.29 -1.23 28.80
N ARG A 360 -2.74 -0.15 28.14
CA ARG A 360 -3.58 -0.20 26.93
C ARG A 360 -2.79 -0.49 25.66
N CYS A 361 -1.47 -0.29 25.67
CA CYS A 361 -0.62 -0.91 24.66
C CYS A 361 -0.60 -2.41 24.89
N PHE A 362 -0.28 -3.19 23.87
CA PHE A 362 -0.18 -4.63 24.06
C PHE A 362 0.81 -5.32 23.14
N ARG A 363 1.21 -6.50 23.58
CA ARG A 363 2.23 -7.35 22.99
C ARG A 363 1.61 -8.68 22.60
N ILE A 364 2.05 -9.18 21.45
CA ILE A 364 1.77 -10.54 21.01
C ILE A 364 3.05 -11.33 21.17
N LEU A 365 3.01 -12.37 22.01
CA LEU A 365 4.13 -13.28 22.17
C LEU A 365 3.97 -14.51 21.27
N PRO A 366 5.06 -15.00 20.64
CA PRO A 366 5.01 -16.12 19.71
C PRO A 366 4.30 -17.38 20.23
N HIS A 367 4.57 -17.79 21.47
CA HIS A 367 4.10 -19.05 22.05
C HIS A 367 2.62 -19.04 22.43
N HIS A 368 1.99 -17.87 22.56
CA HIS A 368 0.58 -17.80 22.97
C HIS A 368 -0.39 -18.36 21.94
N GLN A 369 -0.11 -18.13 20.65
CA GLN A 369 -0.95 -18.55 19.52
C GLN A 369 -0.13 -19.02 18.31
N ASN A 370 1.11 -19.47 18.53
CA ASN A 370 2.03 -19.92 17.48
C ASN A 370 2.23 -18.88 16.36
N THR A 371 2.51 -17.63 16.74
CA THR A 371 2.68 -16.52 15.79
C THR A 371 4.08 -15.89 15.86
N GLY A 372 4.28 -14.75 15.20
CA GLY A 372 5.46 -13.91 15.40
C GLY A 372 5.33 -13.05 16.66
N GLY A 373 6.41 -12.37 17.05
CA GLY A 373 6.38 -11.35 18.10
C GLY A 373 5.98 -9.99 17.52
N PHE A 374 5.13 -9.25 18.23
CA PHE A 374 4.62 -7.97 17.74
C PHE A 374 4.19 -7.04 18.88
N PHE A 375 4.22 -5.73 18.63
CA PHE A 375 3.73 -4.70 19.55
C PHE A 375 2.77 -3.76 18.85
N ILE A 376 1.68 -3.38 19.53
CA ILE A 376 0.67 -2.45 19.01
C ILE A 376 0.29 -1.44 20.09
N ALA A 377 0.12 -0.18 19.68
CA ALA A 377 -0.51 0.88 20.44
C ALA A 377 -1.53 1.62 19.56
N VAL A 378 -2.75 1.78 20.06
CA VAL A 378 -3.83 2.50 19.36
C VAL A 378 -4.01 3.85 20.03
N LEU A 379 -3.89 4.92 19.27
CA LEU A 379 -3.86 6.29 19.75
C LEU A 379 -5.01 7.09 19.14
N ILE A 380 -5.66 7.94 19.94
CA ILE A 380 -6.71 8.86 19.49
C ILE A 380 -6.26 10.29 19.77
N LYS A 381 -6.39 11.17 18.78
CA LYS A 381 -6.10 12.59 18.93
C LYS A 381 -7.34 13.33 19.40
N LYS A 382 -7.26 14.00 20.55
CA LYS A 382 -8.37 14.76 21.15
C LYS A 382 -8.38 16.23 20.78
N SER A 383 -7.20 16.81 20.55
CA SER A 383 -7.05 18.24 20.27
C SER A 383 -5.80 18.48 19.43
N PRO A 384 -5.58 19.72 18.92
CA PRO A 384 -4.35 20.04 18.18
C PRO A 384 -3.10 19.75 19.01
N MET A 385 -2.09 19.13 18.39
CA MET A 385 -0.81 18.87 19.07
C MET A 385 -0.20 20.18 19.58
N PRO A 386 0.32 20.23 20.82
CA PRO A 386 0.77 21.48 21.43
C PRO A 386 1.92 22.14 20.64
N TRP A 387 2.78 21.33 20.03
CA TRP A 387 3.88 21.80 19.18
C TRP A 387 3.46 22.29 17.79
N ASN A 388 2.18 22.18 17.41
CA ASN A 388 1.65 22.78 16.18
C ASN A 388 1.26 24.25 16.35
N LYS A 389 1.17 24.75 17.59
CA LYS A 389 0.83 26.16 17.85
C LYS A 389 1.97 27.04 17.34
N ARG A 390 1.68 27.93 16.37
CA ARG A 390 2.63 28.96 15.94
C ARG A 390 2.92 29.86 17.14
N GLN A 391 4.20 30.07 17.46
CA GLN A 391 4.56 31.13 18.40
C GLN A 391 4.05 32.48 17.85
N PRO A 392 3.48 33.36 18.69
CA PRO A 392 3.06 34.68 18.25
C PRO A 392 4.26 35.42 17.66
N LYS A 393 4.05 36.08 16.51
CA LYS A 393 5.10 36.94 15.93
C LYS A 393 5.48 37.99 16.99
N PRO A 394 6.77 38.20 17.28
CA PRO A 394 7.17 39.31 18.15
C PRO A 394 6.67 40.62 17.52
N PRO A 395 6.28 41.62 18.35
CA PRO A 395 5.90 42.93 17.83
C PRO A 395 7.03 43.51 16.98
N PRO A 396 6.70 44.26 15.90
CA PRO A 396 7.72 44.91 15.10
C PRO A 396 8.60 45.81 15.98
N PRO A 397 9.91 45.89 15.70
CA PRO A 397 10.79 46.79 16.44
C PRO A 397 10.30 48.24 16.29
N PRO A 398 10.47 49.08 17.32
CA PRO A 398 10.12 50.49 17.23
C PRO A 398 10.86 51.16 16.06
N PRO A 399 10.24 52.14 15.37
CA PRO A 399 10.88 52.83 14.27
C PRO A 399 12.19 53.49 14.74
N PRO A 400 13.25 53.48 13.92
CA PRO A 400 14.51 54.12 14.28
C PRO A 400 14.30 55.64 14.46
N PRO A 401 15.05 56.28 15.37
CA PRO A 401 14.98 57.73 15.56
C PRO A 401 15.38 58.46 14.26
N PRO A 402 14.78 59.63 13.98
CA PRO A 402 15.11 60.40 12.78
C PRO A 402 16.60 60.78 12.77
N PRO A 403 17.25 60.77 11.60
CA PRO A 403 18.66 61.13 11.48
C PRO A 403 18.87 62.62 11.78
N PRO A 404 20.01 63.01 12.39
CA PRO A 404 20.30 64.41 12.70
C PRO A 404 20.53 65.23 11.41
N GLU A 405 19.98 66.44 11.38
CA GLU A 405 20.11 67.40 10.29
C GLU A 405 21.58 67.70 9.97
N ARG A 406 21.96 67.50 8.70
CA ARG A 406 23.28 67.89 8.18
C ARG A 406 23.19 69.30 7.58
N THR A 407 23.94 70.22 8.16
CA THR A 407 24.21 71.56 7.61
C THR A 407 25.03 71.47 6.33
N GLU A 408 24.56 72.16 5.28
CA GLU A 408 25.21 72.27 3.98
C GLU A 408 26.53 73.05 4.06
N SER A 409 27.56 72.58 3.34
CA SER A 409 28.57 73.48 2.80
C SER A 409 28.94 73.05 1.38
N THR A 410 28.78 73.99 0.47
CA THR A 410 28.97 73.94 -0.98
C THR A 410 30.44 73.95 -1.37
N THR A 411 30.84 73.12 -2.33
CA THR A 411 31.71 73.57 -3.44
C THR A 411 31.46 72.73 -4.69
N LYS A 412 31.19 73.42 -5.81
CA LYS A 412 30.89 72.88 -7.14
C LYS A 412 32.19 72.57 -7.90
N HIS A 413 32.20 71.51 -8.70
CA HIS A 413 32.92 71.54 -9.98
C HIS A 413 32.17 70.76 -11.08
N LEU A 414 32.00 71.45 -12.21
CA LEU A 414 31.30 71.09 -13.44
C LEU A 414 32.01 70.00 -14.25
N ILE A 415 31.25 69.07 -14.83
CA ILE A 415 31.53 68.44 -16.14
C ILE A 415 30.20 68.32 -16.93
N LEU A 416 30.16 68.95 -18.12
CA LEU A 416 29.20 68.68 -19.22
C LEU A 416 29.34 67.20 -19.64
N GLY A 417 28.35 66.37 -19.93
CA GLY A 417 27.00 66.55 -20.43
C GLY A 417 26.82 65.55 -21.58
N LEU A 418 25.87 64.61 -21.48
CA LEU A 418 25.07 64.01 -22.56
C LEU A 418 24.21 62.85 -22.04
N HIS A 419 23.12 62.61 -22.78
CA HIS A 419 21.78 62.28 -22.33
C HIS A 419 21.41 60.77 -22.32
N ILE A 420 20.64 60.33 -21.29
CA ILE A 420 19.45 59.39 -21.22
C ILE A 420 19.64 57.95 -21.80
N TYR A 421 19.23 56.80 -21.23
CA TYR A 421 18.05 56.35 -20.46
C TYR A 421 18.35 55.17 -19.51
N SER A 422 17.46 55.08 -18.51
CA SER A 422 17.23 54.09 -17.45
C SER A 422 17.20 52.59 -17.86
N THR A 423 17.83 51.72 -17.05
CA THR A 423 17.17 50.67 -16.23
C THR A 423 18.24 49.86 -15.46
N GLN A 424 18.12 49.78 -14.12
CA GLN A 424 18.99 48.97 -13.25
C GLN A 424 18.19 47.90 -12.50
N THR A 425 18.68 46.67 -12.64
CA THR A 425 18.45 45.46 -11.84
C THR A 425 19.09 45.55 -10.46
N TRP A 426 18.47 44.96 -9.44
CA TRP A 426 19.06 44.74 -8.11
C TRP A 426 19.62 43.32 -7.95
N LEU A 427 20.85 43.28 -7.43
CA LEU A 427 21.70 42.12 -7.16
C LEU A 427 21.52 41.58 -5.73
N VAL A 428 21.86 40.30 -5.63
CA VAL A 428 21.85 39.40 -4.48
C VAL A 428 23.14 39.51 -3.66
N TYR A 429 23.07 39.36 -2.34
CA TYR A 429 24.22 39.16 -1.44
C TYR A 429 24.46 37.65 -1.16
N PRO A 430 25.73 37.17 -1.08
CA PRO A 430 26.07 35.80 -0.73
C PRO A 430 26.68 35.67 0.69
N TYR A 431 26.67 34.44 1.24
CA TYR A 431 27.44 34.06 2.43
C TYR A 431 28.40 32.91 2.12
N THR A 432 29.60 33.03 2.65
CA THR A 432 30.83 32.26 2.45
C THR A 432 31.00 31.09 3.43
N GLN A 433 31.62 29.99 2.97
CA GLN A 433 32.47 29.12 3.79
C GLN A 433 33.71 28.65 3.00
N GLN A 434 34.89 28.95 3.54
CA GLN A 434 36.21 28.32 3.31
C GLN A 434 36.35 27.20 4.39
N LYS A 435 37.15 26.12 4.30
CA LYS A 435 38.51 25.90 3.75
C LYS A 435 38.92 24.40 3.87
N LEU A 436 39.97 24.03 3.12
CA LEU A 436 40.96 22.93 3.31
C LEU A 436 40.53 21.48 2.94
N PHE A 437 41.28 20.65 2.19
CA PHE A 437 42.74 20.51 2.01
C PHE A 437 43.13 20.06 0.58
N ASN A 438 44.37 20.40 0.19
CA ASN A 438 45.09 20.06 -1.04
C ASN A 438 45.43 18.55 -1.18
N ASN A 439 45.55 18.06 -2.42
CA ASN A 439 46.85 17.64 -2.99
C ASN A 439 46.74 17.04 -4.41
N ALA A 440 47.56 17.61 -5.31
CA ALA A 440 48.36 16.97 -6.36
C ALA A 440 47.66 16.12 -7.45
N ARG A 441 48.06 16.06 -8.73
CA ARG A 441 49.11 16.70 -9.53
C ARG A 441 48.83 16.27 -11.00
N THR A 442 49.20 17.13 -11.95
CA THR A 442 49.65 16.83 -13.33
C THR A 442 48.72 16.07 -14.31
N MET A 443 48.31 16.73 -15.41
CA MET A 443 49.07 16.70 -16.69
C MET A 443 48.61 17.75 -17.73
N VAL A 444 49.64 18.40 -18.26
CA VAL A 444 49.87 19.23 -19.46
C VAL A 444 49.04 18.80 -20.69
N SER A 445 48.20 19.67 -21.25
CA SER A 445 48.41 20.55 -22.43
C SER A 445 48.57 19.85 -23.79
N TYR A 446 47.67 20.13 -24.74
CA TYR A 446 47.96 20.61 -26.11
C TYR A 446 46.71 21.29 -26.68
N GLY A 447 46.89 22.47 -27.27
CA GLY A 447 45.82 23.34 -27.73
C GLY A 447 45.42 23.16 -29.20
N HIS A 448 44.20 23.62 -29.51
CA HIS A 448 43.87 24.28 -30.77
C HIS A 448 42.63 25.15 -30.55
N PHE A 449 42.76 26.45 -30.80
CA PHE A 449 41.68 27.44 -30.72
C PHE A 449 40.78 27.34 -31.96
N CYS A 450 39.47 27.25 -31.79
CA CYS A 450 38.48 27.54 -32.83
C CYS A 450 37.42 28.49 -32.27
N PHE A 451 37.30 29.66 -32.89
CA PHE A 451 36.35 30.73 -32.60
C PHE A 451 34.95 30.37 -33.11
N SER A 452 34.07 29.91 -32.21
CA SER A 452 32.61 30.18 -32.25
C SER A 452 31.88 29.28 -31.25
N CYS A 453 31.79 29.67 -29.98
CA CYS A 453 30.83 29.07 -29.03
C CYS A 453 30.58 30.06 -27.89
N ARG A 454 29.36 30.62 -27.80
CA ARG A 454 28.88 31.15 -26.52
C ARG A 454 28.91 29.98 -25.52
N PRO A 455 29.31 30.16 -24.24
CA PRO A 455 29.14 29.10 -23.26
C PRO A 455 27.65 28.71 -23.26
N PRO A 456 27.31 27.40 -23.26
CA PRO A 456 25.92 27.00 -23.13
C PRO A 456 25.35 27.66 -21.87
N PRO A 457 24.09 28.10 -21.90
CA PRO A 457 23.46 28.70 -20.72
C PRO A 457 23.72 27.78 -19.54
N SER A 458 24.15 28.34 -18.40
CA SER A 458 24.40 27.56 -17.20
C SER A 458 23.19 26.67 -16.99
N LYS A 459 23.37 25.34 -17.11
CA LYS A 459 22.31 24.39 -16.82
C LYS A 459 21.85 24.75 -15.41
N LYS A 460 20.60 25.23 -15.27
CA LYS A 460 19.93 25.22 -13.98
C LYS A 460 20.19 23.84 -13.40
N MET A 461 20.77 23.79 -12.22
CA MET A 461 21.02 22.53 -11.52
C MET A 461 19.69 21.79 -11.52
N LYS A 462 19.57 20.73 -12.31
CA LYS A 462 18.38 19.88 -12.29
C LYS A 462 18.36 19.32 -10.88
N LEU A 463 17.46 19.82 -10.02
CA LEU A 463 16.94 18.99 -8.95
C LEU A 463 16.60 17.66 -9.62
N PHE A 464 17.24 16.60 -9.15
CA PHE A 464 17.08 15.22 -9.60
C PHE A 464 15.73 15.02 -10.32
N GLY A 465 15.78 14.88 -11.64
CA GLY A 465 14.58 14.66 -12.43
C GLY A 465 13.89 13.38 -11.95
N TYR A 466 12.58 13.45 -11.75
CA TYR A 466 11.77 12.26 -11.50
C TYR A 466 12.01 11.25 -12.63
N LYS A 467 12.24 9.98 -12.27
CA LYS A 467 12.32 8.90 -13.28
C LYS A 467 10.95 8.65 -13.93
N GLU A 468 9.88 9.01 -13.23
CA GLU A 468 8.50 8.82 -13.67
C GLU A 468 7.98 10.09 -14.35
N ASP A 469 7.24 9.90 -15.44
CA ASP A 469 6.48 10.98 -16.06
C ASP A 469 5.33 11.44 -15.14
N PRO A 470 5.02 12.75 -15.12
CA PRO A 470 3.95 13.27 -14.28
C PRO A 470 2.59 12.72 -14.69
N PHE A 471 1.72 12.51 -13.70
CA PHE A 471 0.31 12.25 -13.94
C PHE A 471 -0.39 13.53 -14.38
N VAL A 472 -1.04 13.48 -15.54
CA VAL A 472 -1.65 14.64 -16.19
C VAL A 472 -3.13 14.34 -16.41
N PHE A 473 -3.98 15.16 -15.81
CA PHE A 473 -5.43 15.05 -15.97
C PHE A 473 -5.85 15.44 -17.39
N LEU A 474 -6.87 14.73 -17.89
CA LEU A 474 -7.50 15.08 -19.15
C LEU A 474 -8.43 16.29 -18.93
N PRO A 475 -8.35 17.32 -19.79
CA PRO A 475 -9.32 18.41 -19.76
C PRO A 475 -10.70 17.91 -20.19
N GLU A 476 -11.75 18.65 -19.83
CA GLU A 476 -13.14 18.25 -20.10
C GLU A 476 -13.46 18.17 -21.60
N ASP A 477 -12.83 19.04 -22.38
CA ASP A 477 -12.95 19.18 -23.83
C ASP A 477 -11.90 18.35 -24.61
N ASP A 478 -11.21 17.41 -23.95
CA ASP A 478 -10.19 16.59 -24.62
C ASP A 478 -10.80 15.83 -25.82
N PRO A 479 -10.22 15.94 -27.03
CA PRO A 479 -10.75 15.32 -28.24
C PRO A 479 -10.78 13.78 -28.18
N LEU A 480 -10.10 13.18 -27.20
CA LEU A 480 -10.15 11.75 -26.92
C LEU A 480 -11.53 11.30 -26.41
N PHE A 481 -12.31 12.17 -25.77
CA PHE A 481 -13.52 11.78 -25.05
C PHE A 481 -14.76 11.55 -25.94
N PRO A 482 -15.12 12.43 -26.90
CA PRO A 482 -16.34 12.27 -27.69
C PRO A 482 -16.45 10.90 -28.40
N PRO A 483 -15.38 10.36 -29.03
CA PRO A 483 -15.43 9.02 -29.62
C PRO A 483 -15.69 7.91 -28.59
N ILE A 484 -15.11 8.00 -27.39
CA ILE A 484 -15.32 7.03 -26.31
C ILE A 484 -16.74 7.14 -25.79
N GLN A 485 -17.22 8.35 -25.51
CA GLN A 485 -18.56 8.62 -25.02
C GLN A 485 -19.62 8.07 -25.97
N ASN A 486 -19.49 8.33 -27.27
CA ASN A 486 -20.42 7.84 -28.28
C ASN A 486 -20.35 6.31 -28.44
N PHE A 487 -19.15 5.73 -28.40
CA PHE A 487 -18.97 4.29 -28.62
C PHE A 487 -19.51 3.43 -27.47
N TYR A 488 -19.32 3.85 -26.23
CA TYR A 488 -19.81 3.11 -25.04
C TYR A 488 -21.16 3.64 -24.51
N ALA A 489 -21.71 4.69 -25.12
CA ALA A 489 -22.85 5.44 -24.60
C ALA A 489 -22.67 5.74 -23.11
N LEU A 490 -21.60 6.46 -22.77
CA LEU A 490 -21.29 6.78 -21.39
C LEU A 490 -22.35 7.71 -20.79
N ASP A 491 -22.84 7.36 -19.60
CA ASP A 491 -23.79 8.17 -18.85
C ASP A 491 -23.23 9.59 -18.60
N PRO A 492 -24.06 10.65 -18.72
CA PRO A 492 -23.60 12.03 -18.49
C PRO A 492 -22.99 12.29 -17.10
N SER A 493 -23.35 11.50 -16.08
CA SER A 493 -22.79 11.58 -14.73
C SER A 493 -21.35 11.05 -14.61
N PHE A 494 -20.81 10.44 -15.68
CA PHE A 494 -19.46 9.90 -15.68
C PHE A 494 -18.40 10.98 -15.34
N PRO A 495 -17.52 10.76 -14.35
CA PRO A 495 -16.59 11.79 -13.86
C PRO A 495 -15.36 11.94 -14.76
N LYS A 496 -15.53 12.62 -15.91
CA LYS A 496 -14.47 12.83 -16.93
C LYS A 496 -13.17 13.42 -16.36
N MET A 497 -13.31 14.35 -15.41
CA MET A 497 -12.19 15.06 -14.76
C MET A 497 -11.30 14.15 -13.90
N ASN A 498 -11.75 12.93 -13.61
CA ASN A 498 -10.98 11.95 -12.83
C ASN A 498 -10.04 11.12 -13.70
N LEU A 499 -10.02 11.36 -15.01
CA LEU A 499 -9.16 10.65 -15.95
C LEU A 499 -7.81 11.31 -16.07
N LEU A 500 -6.77 10.47 -16.09
CA LEU A 500 -5.40 10.92 -16.18
C LEU A 500 -4.54 9.99 -17.03
N THR A 501 -3.44 10.54 -17.53
CA THR A 501 -2.45 9.83 -18.34
C THR A 501 -1.05 10.06 -17.78
N ARG A 502 -0.11 9.21 -18.15
CA ARG A 502 1.31 9.33 -17.78
C ARG A 502 2.12 10.11 -18.82
N THR A 503 1.52 10.77 -19.79
CA THR A 503 2.29 11.42 -20.86
C THR A 503 1.60 12.71 -21.28
N GLN A 504 2.35 13.82 -21.27
CA GLN A 504 1.87 15.12 -21.75
C GLN A 504 1.85 15.19 -23.28
N GLU A 505 2.87 14.64 -23.93
CA GLU A 505 3.08 14.73 -25.37
C GLU A 505 3.01 13.36 -26.05
N GLY A 506 2.42 13.31 -27.25
CA GLY A 506 2.34 12.10 -28.06
C GLY A 506 1.10 11.23 -27.82
N LYS A 507 1.12 10.00 -28.36
CA LYS A 507 -0.04 9.11 -28.35
C LYS A 507 -0.27 8.54 -26.94
N LYS A 508 -1.33 9.02 -26.28
CA LYS A 508 -1.86 8.49 -25.01
C LYS A 508 -2.18 7.00 -25.16
N ARG A 509 -1.33 6.13 -24.61
CA ARG A 509 -1.48 4.66 -24.72
C ARG A 509 -2.47 4.08 -23.72
N GLN A 510 -2.54 4.66 -22.53
CA GLN A 510 -3.34 4.16 -21.41
C GLN A 510 -4.01 5.35 -20.75
N VAL A 511 -5.26 5.15 -20.35
CA VAL A 511 -6.03 6.12 -19.56
C VAL A 511 -6.30 5.48 -18.21
N TYR A 512 -5.96 6.20 -17.15
CA TYR A 512 -6.19 5.81 -15.77
C TYR A 512 -7.31 6.64 -15.16
N MET A 513 -7.95 6.11 -14.13
CA MET A 513 -8.99 6.77 -13.35
C MET A 513 -8.62 6.74 -11.87
N VAL A 514 -8.89 7.83 -11.18
CA VAL A 514 -8.73 7.97 -9.71
C VAL A 514 -10.05 8.39 -9.06
N SER A 515 -10.15 8.28 -7.74
CA SER A 515 -11.24 8.92 -7.02
C SER A 515 -11.15 10.46 -7.12
N LYS A 516 -12.27 11.14 -6.87
CA LYS A 516 -12.35 12.60 -6.90
C LYS A 516 -11.36 13.21 -5.89
N GLU A 517 -11.24 12.59 -4.74
CA GLU A 517 -10.44 13.05 -3.61
C GLU A 517 -8.95 12.90 -3.92
N ILE A 518 -8.54 11.78 -4.55
CA ILE A 518 -7.16 11.62 -5.03
C ILE A 518 -6.82 12.62 -6.14
N ARG A 519 -7.75 12.89 -7.07
CA ARG A 519 -7.56 13.94 -8.07
C ARG A 519 -7.32 15.29 -7.41
N ASP A 520 -8.16 15.67 -6.45
CA ASP A 520 -8.05 16.95 -5.76
C ASP A 520 -6.72 17.04 -4.98
N VAL A 521 -6.23 15.94 -4.39
CA VAL A 521 -4.89 15.88 -3.80
C VAL A 521 -3.80 16.10 -4.85
N LEU A 522 -3.86 15.42 -5.99
CA LEU A 522 -2.83 15.52 -7.04
C LEU A 522 -2.73 16.93 -7.64
N LEU A 523 -3.87 17.54 -7.96
CA LEU A 523 -3.92 18.88 -8.57
C LEU A 523 -3.34 19.97 -7.65
N ASN A 524 -3.51 19.83 -6.35
CA ASN A 524 -3.08 20.85 -5.38
C ASN A 524 -1.65 20.65 -4.85
N ASN A 525 -0.99 19.52 -5.15
CA ASN A 525 0.28 19.12 -4.50
C ASN A 525 1.33 18.53 -5.44
N SER A 526 1.19 18.72 -6.76
CA SER A 526 2.11 18.16 -7.77
C SER A 526 3.59 18.50 -7.52
N GLU A 527 3.89 19.70 -7.01
CA GLU A 527 5.27 20.14 -6.70
C GLU A 527 5.81 19.58 -5.37
N LYS A 528 4.92 19.13 -4.48
CA LYS A 528 5.27 18.67 -3.11
C LYS A 528 5.35 17.16 -3.00
N LEU A 529 4.63 16.43 -3.87
CA LEU A 529 4.49 14.99 -3.77
C LEU A 529 5.27 14.27 -4.87
N LYS A 530 6.22 13.43 -4.46
CA LYS A 530 6.80 12.41 -5.33
C LYS A 530 5.85 11.21 -5.41
N VAL A 531 4.98 11.22 -6.42
CA VAL A 531 4.02 10.14 -6.69
C VAL A 531 4.67 9.07 -7.56
N ILE A 532 4.59 7.80 -7.14
CA ILE A 532 5.13 6.64 -7.87
C ILE A 532 4.03 5.96 -8.69
N ASN A 533 2.84 5.83 -8.13
CA ASN A 533 1.68 5.25 -8.81
C ASN A 533 0.38 5.76 -8.21
N THR A 534 -0.65 5.86 -9.03
CA THR A 534 -2.00 6.17 -8.59
C THR A 534 -3.01 5.71 -9.63
N GLY A 535 -4.24 5.46 -9.18
CA GLY A 535 -5.36 5.11 -10.04
C GLY A 535 -5.31 3.72 -10.64
N ILE A 536 -6.37 3.41 -11.38
CA ILE A 536 -6.61 2.15 -12.07
C ILE A 536 -6.66 2.38 -13.56
N LYS A 537 -6.24 1.40 -14.35
CA LYS A 537 -6.28 1.50 -15.81
C LYS A 537 -7.70 1.18 -16.27
N VAL A 538 -8.34 2.12 -16.96
CA VAL A 538 -9.73 2.01 -17.43
C VAL A 538 -9.81 1.79 -18.94
N TRP A 539 -8.91 2.40 -19.71
CA TRP A 539 -8.82 2.19 -21.15
C TRP A 539 -7.38 1.99 -21.64
N CYS A 540 -7.25 1.18 -22.68
CA CYS A 540 -6.02 1.00 -23.44
C CYS A 540 -6.25 1.43 -24.88
N ARG A 541 -5.30 2.16 -25.46
CA ARG A 541 -5.34 2.48 -26.88
C ARG A 541 -5.20 1.20 -27.69
N ASN A 542 -6.06 1.05 -28.68
CA ASN A 542 -5.98 0.00 -29.66
C ASN A 542 -5.30 0.54 -30.93
N ASN A 543 -4.42 -0.26 -31.53
CA ASN A 543 -3.73 0.10 -32.77
C ASN A 543 -4.42 -0.47 -34.01
N ASP A 544 -5.28 -1.48 -33.83
CA ASP A 544 -5.86 -2.27 -34.92
C ASP A 544 -7.37 -2.04 -35.03
N GLY A 545 -7.82 -1.24 -36.00
CA GLY A 545 -9.20 -1.26 -36.47
C GLY A 545 -9.89 0.10 -36.69
N ASP A 546 -10.90 0.08 -37.55
CA ASP A 546 -11.89 1.13 -37.73
C ASP A 546 -12.87 1.14 -36.54
N GLY A 547 -13.00 2.28 -35.86
CA GLY A 547 -13.88 2.45 -34.69
C GLY A 547 -13.27 3.29 -33.56
N CYS A 548 -13.65 3.01 -32.31
CA CYS A 548 -13.10 3.70 -31.15
C CYS A 548 -11.64 3.26 -30.89
N ALA A 549 -10.74 4.24 -30.81
CA ALA A 549 -9.31 4.00 -30.59
C ALA A 549 -8.98 3.45 -29.18
N PHE A 550 -9.96 3.33 -28.28
CA PHE A 550 -9.76 2.88 -26.90
C PHE A 550 -10.64 1.69 -26.56
N ARG A 551 -9.99 0.60 -26.13
CA ARG A 551 -10.65 -0.60 -25.59
C ARG A 551 -10.70 -0.56 -24.07
N LEU A 552 -11.71 -1.20 -23.50
CA LEU A 552 -11.86 -1.35 -22.05
C LEU A 552 -10.71 -2.21 -21.48
N ALA A 553 -10.24 -1.84 -20.29
CA ALA A 553 -9.28 -2.64 -19.53
C ALA A 553 -9.99 -3.45 -18.44
N GLN A 554 -9.65 -4.73 -18.31
CA GLN A 554 -10.25 -5.62 -17.29
C GLN A 554 -10.07 -5.08 -15.86
N GLU A 555 -8.93 -4.45 -15.57
CA GLU A 555 -8.62 -3.84 -14.27
C GLU A 555 -9.65 -2.76 -13.85
N GLY A 556 -10.24 -2.04 -14.80
CA GLY A 556 -11.15 -0.92 -14.53
C GLY A 556 -12.62 -1.21 -14.79
N ILE A 557 -12.99 -2.45 -15.14
CA ILE A 557 -14.35 -2.74 -15.63
C ILE A 557 -15.42 -2.54 -14.55
N TYR A 558 -15.15 -2.94 -13.32
CA TYR A 558 -16.09 -2.76 -12.21
C TYR A 558 -16.34 -1.27 -11.90
N THR A 559 -15.33 -0.43 -12.11
CA THR A 559 -15.43 1.03 -12.00
C THR A 559 -16.18 1.65 -13.18
N LEU A 560 -15.98 1.17 -14.41
CA LEU A 560 -16.63 1.77 -15.59
C LEU A 560 -18.07 1.29 -15.82
N HIS A 561 -18.37 0.03 -15.52
CA HIS A 561 -19.63 -0.62 -15.88
C HIS A 561 -20.89 0.16 -15.44
N PRO A 562 -20.97 0.77 -14.25
CA PRO A 562 -22.13 1.58 -13.86
C PRO A 562 -22.47 2.73 -14.82
N PHE A 563 -21.50 3.19 -15.61
CA PHE A 563 -21.65 4.31 -16.54
C PHE A 563 -21.75 3.87 -18.01
N ILE A 564 -21.67 2.58 -18.31
CA ILE A 564 -21.70 2.06 -19.70
C ILE A 564 -23.11 1.55 -20.00
N SER A 565 -23.82 2.22 -20.91
CA SER A 565 -25.18 1.83 -21.29
C SER A 565 -25.26 1.07 -22.62
N ALA A 566 -24.25 1.18 -23.49
CA ALA A 566 -24.20 0.44 -24.76
C ALA A 566 -23.12 -0.64 -24.76
N ARG A 567 -23.27 -1.61 -25.66
CA ARG A 567 -22.28 -2.68 -25.90
C ARG A 567 -22.04 -3.61 -24.70
N THR A 568 -23.01 -3.70 -23.81
CA THR A 568 -23.07 -4.70 -22.73
C THR A 568 -24.01 -5.82 -23.18
N ILE A 569 -23.51 -7.06 -23.19
CA ILE A 569 -24.32 -8.24 -23.47
C ILE A 569 -24.47 -9.09 -22.21
N LYS A 570 -25.64 -9.68 -22.05
CA LYS A 570 -25.87 -10.73 -21.05
C LYS A 570 -25.48 -12.06 -21.69
N ALA A 571 -24.52 -12.76 -21.08
CA ALA A 571 -24.04 -14.04 -21.55
C ALA A 571 -24.36 -15.13 -20.51
N GLY A 572 -24.84 -16.27 -21.00
CA GLY A 572 -25.05 -17.45 -20.16
C GLY A 572 -23.73 -18.05 -19.68
N ILE A 573 -23.80 -18.92 -18.67
CA ILE A 573 -22.61 -19.53 -18.07
C ILE A 573 -21.77 -20.31 -19.09
N GLU A 574 -22.40 -21.05 -20.01
CA GLU A 574 -21.70 -21.83 -21.04
C GLU A 574 -20.97 -20.94 -22.04
N ASP A 575 -21.56 -19.81 -22.44
CA ASP A 575 -20.91 -18.83 -23.30
C ASP A 575 -19.69 -18.21 -22.63
N ILE A 576 -19.77 -17.91 -21.33
CA ILE A 576 -18.63 -17.41 -20.57
C ILE A 576 -17.53 -18.47 -20.44
N LYS A 577 -17.88 -19.74 -20.22
CA LYS A 577 -16.92 -20.84 -20.18
C LYS A 577 -16.14 -20.91 -21.50
N ILE A 578 -16.83 -20.88 -22.65
CA ILE A 578 -16.21 -20.84 -23.99
C ILE A 578 -15.25 -19.65 -24.12
N LEU A 579 -15.65 -18.46 -23.67
CA LEU A 579 -14.85 -17.25 -23.75
C LEU A 579 -13.58 -17.27 -22.89
N LEU A 580 -13.61 -18.02 -21.79
CA LEU A 580 -12.50 -18.14 -20.86
C LEU A 580 -11.54 -19.28 -21.27
N THR A 581 -12.03 -20.32 -21.94
CA THR A 581 -11.23 -21.46 -22.42
C THR A 581 -10.62 -21.22 -23.79
N GLU A 582 -11.38 -20.67 -24.74
CA GLU A 582 -10.92 -20.42 -26.11
C GLU A 582 -10.37 -18.99 -26.29
N GLU A 583 -9.33 -18.82 -27.09
CA GLU A 583 -8.76 -17.46 -27.32
C GLU A 583 -9.61 -16.59 -28.26
N ASN A 584 -10.16 -17.17 -29.34
CA ASN A 584 -10.94 -16.46 -30.35
C ASN A 584 -12.12 -17.32 -30.86
N PRO A 585 -13.07 -17.69 -29.99
CA PRO A 585 -14.23 -18.49 -30.40
C PRO A 585 -15.05 -17.81 -31.51
N PHE A 586 -15.52 -18.62 -32.46
CA PHE A 586 -16.42 -18.16 -33.52
C PHE A 586 -17.82 -17.86 -32.96
N LEU A 587 -18.50 -16.87 -33.56
CA LEU A 587 -19.84 -16.46 -33.12
C LEU A 587 -20.86 -17.62 -33.14
N SER A 588 -20.67 -18.60 -34.02
CA SER A 588 -21.51 -19.80 -34.13
C SER A 588 -21.48 -20.72 -32.90
N ARG A 589 -20.43 -20.64 -32.07
CA ARG A 589 -20.30 -21.46 -30.85
C ARG A 589 -21.19 -20.97 -29.71
N PHE A 590 -21.67 -19.74 -29.77
CA PHE A 590 -22.47 -19.15 -28.70
C PHE A 590 -23.96 -19.48 -28.82
N SER A 591 -24.64 -19.37 -27.68
CA SER A 591 -26.08 -19.48 -27.59
C SER A 591 -26.81 -18.53 -28.56
N ASN A 592 -28.04 -18.89 -28.94
CA ASN A 592 -28.88 -18.03 -29.79
C ASN A 592 -29.14 -16.67 -29.12
N GLU A 593 -29.23 -16.62 -27.80
CA GLU A 593 -29.46 -15.40 -27.00
C GLU A 593 -28.26 -14.45 -27.03
N SER A 594 -27.04 -14.98 -26.89
CA SER A 594 -25.83 -14.17 -27.02
C SER A 594 -25.63 -13.71 -28.46
N ARG A 595 -25.90 -14.58 -29.45
CA ARG A 595 -25.81 -14.23 -30.87
C ARG A 595 -26.81 -13.14 -31.28
N SER A 596 -28.05 -13.20 -30.80
CA SER A 596 -29.07 -12.19 -31.13
C SER A 596 -28.69 -10.81 -30.60
N GLN A 597 -28.09 -10.72 -29.40
CA GLN A 597 -27.57 -9.47 -28.85
C GLN A 597 -26.36 -8.92 -29.61
N LEU A 598 -25.52 -9.80 -30.17
CA LEU A 598 -24.33 -9.43 -30.94
C LEU A 598 -24.65 -9.04 -32.39
N ASN A 599 -25.75 -9.53 -32.94
CA ASN A 599 -26.17 -9.22 -34.30
C ASN A 599 -26.43 -7.72 -34.46
N GLY A 600 -25.78 -7.10 -35.46
CA GLY A 600 -25.90 -5.67 -35.72
C GLY A 600 -25.00 -4.77 -34.87
N MET A 601 -24.23 -5.32 -33.91
CA MET A 601 -23.21 -4.54 -33.21
C MET A 601 -21.97 -4.33 -34.08
N ALA A 602 -21.48 -3.09 -34.12
CA ALA A 602 -20.21 -2.78 -34.79
C ALA A 602 -19.03 -3.46 -34.07
N MET A 603 -17.98 -3.78 -34.83
CA MET A 603 -16.74 -4.35 -34.29
C MET A 603 -16.16 -3.49 -33.16
N GLY A 604 -15.50 -4.14 -32.20
CA GLY A 604 -14.72 -3.47 -31.16
C GLY A 604 -15.02 -3.94 -29.75
N SER A 605 -14.60 -3.16 -28.76
CA SER A 605 -14.67 -3.54 -27.34
C SER A 605 -16.12 -3.71 -26.87
N ILE A 606 -16.40 -4.74 -26.08
CA ILE A 606 -17.72 -4.98 -25.47
C ILE A 606 -17.58 -5.38 -24.00
N VAL A 607 -18.68 -5.32 -23.26
CA VAL A 607 -18.80 -5.83 -21.89
C VAL A 607 -19.65 -7.09 -21.89
N LEU A 608 -19.14 -8.15 -21.26
CA LEU A 608 -19.80 -9.43 -21.09
C LEU A 608 -20.22 -9.54 -19.64
N LYS A 609 -21.53 -9.56 -19.39
CA LYS A 609 -22.11 -9.65 -18.06
C LYS A 609 -22.74 -11.00 -17.87
N TYR A 610 -22.30 -11.71 -16.83
CA TYR A 610 -22.98 -12.87 -16.29
C TYR A 610 -23.65 -12.48 -14.98
N GLU A 611 -24.97 -12.69 -14.91
CA GLU A 611 -25.76 -12.54 -13.70
C GLU A 611 -26.24 -13.93 -13.27
N PRO A 612 -26.02 -14.30 -11.99
CA PRO A 612 -26.49 -15.57 -11.49
C PRO A 612 -28.01 -15.58 -11.33
N ASP A 613 -28.62 -16.74 -11.57
CA ASP A 613 -30.07 -16.94 -11.38
C ASP A 613 -30.34 -17.26 -9.91
N GLN A 614 -30.88 -16.28 -9.17
CA GLN A 614 -31.14 -16.40 -7.73
C GLN A 614 -32.16 -17.49 -7.37
N SER A 615 -32.91 -18.03 -8.36
CA SER A 615 -33.90 -19.08 -8.14
C SER A 615 -33.30 -20.50 -8.04
N LYS A 616 -32.05 -20.71 -8.48
CA LYS A 616 -31.39 -22.02 -8.52
C LYS A 616 -30.30 -22.10 -7.46
N GLN A 617 -30.56 -22.83 -6.38
CA GLN A 617 -29.61 -23.05 -5.27
C GLN A 617 -28.29 -23.71 -5.69
N ASP A 618 -28.28 -24.49 -6.78
CA ASP A 618 -27.10 -25.15 -7.33
C ASP A 618 -26.29 -24.30 -8.33
N THR A 619 -26.67 -23.04 -8.58
CA THR A 619 -25.94 -22.15 -9.51
C THR A 619 -25.08 -21.13 -8.78
N HIS A 620 -23.91 -20.85 -9.36
CA HIS A 620 -22.91 -19.91 -8.83
C HIS A 620 -23.53 -18.57 -8.46
N GLN A 621 -23.19 -18.01 -7.30
CA GLN A 621 -23.89 -16.85 -6.74
C GLN A 621 -23.26 -15.49 -7.08
N CYS A 622 -22.14 -15.47 -7.82
CA CYS A 622 -21.39 -14.24 -8.10
C CYS A 622 -21.59 -13.76 -9.55
N SER A 623 -21.93 -12.47 -9.71
CA SER A 623 -21.93 -11.81 -11.01
C SER A 623 -20.50 -11.64 -11.54
N VAL A 624 -20.30 -11.86 -12.83
CA VAL A 624 -18.99 -11.72 -13.49
C VAL A 624 -19.06 -10.67 -14.60
N LEU A 625 -18.07 -9.77 -14.63
CA LEU A 625 -17.90 -8.77 -15.69
C LEU A 625 -16.58 -9.01 -16.43
N LEU A 626 -16.66 -9.30 -17.73
CA LEU A 626 -15.49 -9.47 -18.58
C LEU A 626 -15.45 -8.42 -19.70
N CYS A 627 -14.28 -7.85 -19.93
CA CYS A 627 -14.01 -7.07 -21.12
C CYS A 627 -13.77 -7.99 -22.30
N GLY A 628 -14.41 -7.74 -23.44
CA GLY A 628 -14.26 -8.52 -24.67
C GLY A 628 -14.01 -7.67 -25.91
N TRP A 629 -13.76 -8.34 -27.03
CA TRP A 629 -13.61 -7.77 -28.36
C TRP A 629 -14.43 -8.53 -29.39
N LEU A 630 -15.38 -7.84 -29.99
CA LEU A 630 -16.19 -8.33 -31.09
C LEU A 630 -15.45 -8.11 -32.42
N GLY A 631 -15.06 -9.21 -33.07
CA GLY A 631 -14.58 -9.23 -34.44
C GLY A 631 -15.71 -9.40 -35.45
N LYS A 632 -15.37 -9.63 -36.72
CA LYS A 632 -16.36 -9.87 -37.79
C LYS A 632 -17.14 -11.17 -37.58
N THR A 633 -16.44 -12.21 -37.16
CA THR A 633 -16.97 -13.59 -37.03
C THR A 633 -16.60 -14.25 -35.71
N SER A 634 -15.91 -13.52 -34.83
CA SER A 634 -15.37 -14.05 -33.58
C SER A 634 -15.60 -13.09 -32.42
N LEU A 635 -15.54 -13.62 -31.20
CA LEU A 635 -15.60 -12.85 -29.96
C LEU A 635 -14.47 -13.30 -29.04
N ARG A 636 -13.67 -12.37 -28.52
CA ARG A 636 -12.53 -12.67 -27.63
C ARG A 636 -12.72 -12.03 -26.27
N ALA A 637 -12.38 -12.73 -25.19
CA ALA A 637 -12.29 -12.14 -23.84
C ALA A 637 -10.87 -11.60 -23.54
N PHE A 638 -10.77 -10.35 -23.12
CA PHE A 638 -9.53 -9.69 -22.68
C PHE A 638 -9.30 -9.83 -21.17
N VAL A 639 -9.35 -11.07 -20.70
CA VAL A 639 -9.11 -11.41 -19.30
C VAL A 639 -7.69 -11.97 -19.15
N PRO A 640 -6.88 -11.47 -18.19
CA PRO A 640 -5.56 -12.03 -17.90
C PRO A 640 -5.63 -13.52 -17.60
N LYS A 641 -4.60 -14.28 -18.01
CA LYS A 641 -4.59 -15.76 -17.88
C LYS A 641 -4.89 -16.24 -16.45
N ASN A 642 -4.38 -15.55 -15.44
CA ASN A 642 -4.57 -15.93 -14.04
C ASN A 642 -6.02 -15.70 -13.60
N GLU A 643 -6.62 -14.57 -13.98
CA GLU A 643 -8.03 -14.29 -13.70
C GLU A 643 -8.97 -15.27 -14.41
N ARG A 644 -8.62 -15.73 -15.63
CA ARG A 644 -9.41 -16.76 -16.33
C ARG A 644 -9.55 -18.03 -15.50
N LEU A 645 -8.46 -18.50 -14.88
CA LEU A 645 -8.47 -19.68 -14.01
C LEU A 645 -9.39 -19.48 -12.81
N HIS A 646 -9.36 -18.27 -12.22
CA HIS A 646 -10.25 -17.92 -11.13
C HIS A 646 -11.72 -17.98 -11.56
N TYR A 647 -12.10 -17.29 -12.65
CA TYR A 647 -13.49 -17.30 -13.13
C TYR A 647 -13.97 -18.70 -13.54
N LEU A 648 -13.14 -19.51 -14.19
CA LEU A 648 -13.48 -20.90 -14.56
C LEU A 648 -13.72 -21.76 -13.32
N ARG A 649 -12.88 -21.62 -12.29
CA ARG A 649 -13.05 -22.31 -11.01
C ARG A 649 -14.32 -21.89 -10.28
N MET A 650 -14.60 -20.59 -10.28
CA MET A 650 -15.83 -20.02 -9.77
C MET A 650 -17.06 -20.50 -10.54
N MET A 651 -16.90 -21.07 -11.75
CA MET A 651 -17.94 -21.68 -12.58
C MET A 651 -17.93 -23.23 -12.54
N GLY A 652 -17.26 -23.80 -11.54
CA GLY A 652 -17.22 -25.25 -11.31
C GLY A 652 -16.30 -26.03 -12.25
N LEU A 653 -15.54 -25.36 -13.13
CA LEU A 653 -14.57 -26.00 -14.00
C LEU A 653 -13.17 -26.00 -13.36
N GLU A 654 -12.58 -27.18 -13.20
CA GLU A 654 -11.17 -27.28 -12.84
C GLU A 654 -10.29 -27.15 -14.09
N VAL A 655 -9.35 -26.22 -14.02
CA VAL A 655 -8.40 -25.98 -15.10
C VAL A 655 -6.98 -26.13 -14.55
N PHE A 656 -6.25 -27.10 -15.10
CA PHE A 656 -4.85 -27.34 -14.74
C PHE A 656 -3.94 -26.89 -15.88
N LYS A 657 -2.78 -26.33 -15.54
CA LYS A 657 -1.70 -26.19 -16.53
C LYS A 657 -1.17 -27.60 -16.81
N ALA A 658 -1.30 -28.09 -18.03
CA ALA A 658 -0.59 -29.30 -18.42
C ALA A 658 0.92 -29.05 -18.28
N LYS A 659 1.64 -29.96 -17.60
CA LYS A 659 3.11 -29.99 -17.68
C LYS A 659 3.45 -30.33 -19.12
N ARG A 660 4.21 -29.46 -19.80
CA ARG A 660 4.78 -29.79 -21.12
C ARG A 660 5.62 -31.06 -20.96
N LYS A 661 5.23 -32.16 -21.61
CA LYS A 661 6.16 -33.24 -21.90
C LYS A 661 7.17 -32.68 -22.92
N GLU A 662 8.45 -32.72 -22.57
CA GLU A 662 9.52 -32.53 -23.55
C GLU A 662 9.52 -33.75 -24.48
N GLU A 663 8.72 -33.70 -25.54
CA GLU A 663 8.92 -34.53 -26.71
C GLU A 663 9.01 -33.60 -27.92
N ASN A 664 10.25 -33.39 -28.37
CA ASN A 664 10.56 -32.75 -29.64
C ASN A 664 10.03 -33.63 -30.78
N LEU A 665 9.20 -33.06 -31.65
CA LEU A 665 9.47 -32.93 -33.09
C LEU A 665 8.39 -32.02 -33.72
N GLU A 666 8.87 -30.88 -34.22
CA GLU A 666 8.31 -29.99 -35.24
C GLU A 666 6.81 -29.68 -35.23
N GLY A 667 6.49 -28.42 -34.92
CA GLY A 667 5.21 -27.80 -35.25
C GLY A 667 4.61 -27.02 -34.09
N GLN A 668 4.09 -25.83 -34.37
CA GLN A 668 3.45 -24.91 -33.43
C GLN A 668 2.44 -25.65 -32.53
N LEU A 669 2.73 -25.80 -31.24
CA LEU A 669 1.79 -26.39 -30.28
C LEU A 669 1.61 -25.49 -29.06
N GLU A 670 0.37 -25.02 -28.91
CA GLU A 670 -0.12 -24.19 -27.81
C GLU A 670 -0.14 -24.97 -26.48
N PRO A 671 -0.05 -24.30 -25.32
CA PRO A 671 -0.26 -24.98 -24.05
C PRO A 671 -1.73 -25.40 -23.91
N GLU A 672 -2.02 -26.68 -24.10
CA GLU A 672 -3.33 -27.27 -23.78
C GLU A 672 -3.59 -27.19 -22.26
N PHE A 673 -4.77 -26.68 -21.89
CA PHE A 673 -5.29 -26.79 -20.53
C PHE A 673 -6.10 -28.07 -20.43
N SER A 674 -5.81 -28.92 -19.45
CA SER A 674 -6.70 -30.05 -19.16
C SER A 674 -7.87 -29.55 -18.31
N ILE A 675 -9.08 -29.72 -18.84
CA ILE A 675 -10.34 -29.43 -18.16
C ILE A 675 -10.82 -30.74 -17.53
N ALA A 676 -10.97 -30.79 -16.22
CA ALA A 676 -11.69 -31.90 -15.59
C ALA A 676 -13.17 -31.54 -15.54
N LEU A 677 -14.00 -32.30 -16.28
CA LEU A 677 -15.45 -32.21 -16.17
C LEU A 677 -15.90 -32.81 -14.83
N PRO A 678 -16.95 -32.28 -14.17
CA PRO A 678 -17.52 -32.91 -12.99
C PRO A 678 -18.00 -34.32 -13.36
N HIS A 679 -17.63 -35.32 -12.54
CA HIS A 679 -18.21 -36.65 -12.66
C HIS A 679 -19.73 -36.54 -12.46
N PRO A 680 -20.56 -37.17 -13.32
CA PRO A 680 -21.98 -37.25 -13.05
C PRO A 680 -22.16 -38.00 -11.73
N ILE A 681 -22.81 -37.34 -10.77
CA ILE A 681 -23.34 -38.02 -9.58
C ILE A 681 -24.36 -39.02 -10.12
N GLN A 682 -23.96 -40.30 -10.19
CA GLN A 682 -24.91 -41.38 -10.38
C GLN A 682 -25.77 -41.44 -9.12
N TYR A 683 -27.00 -40.95 -9.23
CA TYR A 683 -28.05 -41.33 -8.30
C TYR A 683 -28.37 -42.81 -8.58
N GLU A 684 -27.83 -43.71 -7.77
CA GLU A 684 -28.43 -45.03 -7.62
C GLU A 684 -29.68 -44.86 -6.74
N PHE A 685 -30.82 -45.26 -7.31
CA PHE A 685 -32.15 -45.25 -6.68
C PHE A 685 -32.25 -46.23 -5.51
#